data_AF-A0A9D1JKC2-F1
#
_entry.id   AF-A0A9D1JKC2-F1
#
_cell.length_a   1.000
_cell.length_b   1.000
_cell.length_c   1.000
_cell.angle_alpha   90.00
_cell.angle_beta   90.00
_cell.angle_gamma   90.00
#
_symmetry.space_group_name_H-M   'P 1'
#
loop_
_entity.id
_entity.type
_entity.pdbx_description
1 polymer ?
#
loop_
_entity_poly.entity_id
_entity_poly.type
_entity_poly.pdbx_seq_one_letter_code
_entity_poly.pdbx_strand_id
1 'polypeptide(L)'
;SMDGVHYNDYSAVLTVFTAENQELFWMRKISGNAPQDQAQTGQRGRKKSGKINGKTEEALELRAEEVRPGSVSLSWSAPLEAVRYNIYRAEESGEYRFLKTTGRTDWTDESAEGKRTYFYKVKYTCDGTRYRDFPAPLEVKTPAGPFFIRNCGRLYEKGAESQAENRPLPIHFAKGLLPFSVISFDVFDTLLLRPFSSPSDIFILVGERLDIMDFCEIRKKAEEDARRENALLRGNREVTLSDIYRFVAEETGIDPQKGAETELLTELSLCRANPYMLEVFRLLREKGKTLVALSDMYLPKEDMERLLASCGYRGFSDILVSCDYNCSKRNGGLYELLLGRYGDPGGIVHVGDNRVSDMEEAQKKGIAVRWYKSVHEAGEEFRAKNMSHLAGSAYRGIVNEKLHNGIARYSPYYEVGYVYTGLYVMGFCQWLYRRAKEEGITKILFLAREGDLYKKVFDQMHPDMDTEYVLWSRIPVVKTIVKKNRHPYLLQLVHHKANALYKSRVGTLFERIGIAPLKEYLSQYRIRPEEYLTPENENAVRKLLIDHWDLVCACYEADQAAVKAYLTRKIGAAGRAAVVDVGWSGNNVLQVKYLAEQVYQMDCRISCFLAAARNVNDTYMAAMMQKREVEVYLFSNLYNKGLHDEHQAGNRKLNSFFFEILTQSCTPTFLGFDGEGGFLYDIPEVENYEHNREIHRGTLDFVRDYTERFRDFPYMMDISGHDAYMPFQYFANNLSWISKYFGGYLFGRDLFATQEKAVMESVSQVMKKAGIWEEGS
;
A
#
# COMPACT_ATOMS: atom_id res chain seq x y z
N SER A 1 -41.95 3.45 30.26
CA SER A 1 -42.41 4.01 31.55
C SER A 1 -41.26 4.83 32.20
N MET A 2 -41.49 5.56 33.30
CA MET A 2 -40.46 6.38 34.00
C MET A 2 -39.58 5.59 34.99
N ASP A 3 -39.53 4.26 34.86
CA ASP A 3 -38.69 3.32 35.61
C ASP A 3 -37.71 2.55 34.69
N GLY A 4 -37.65 2.90 33.40
CA GLY A 4 -36.58 2.50 32.48
C GLY A 4 -36.54 1.03 32.01
N VAL A 5 -37.27 0.12 32.67
CA VAL A 5 -37.14 -1.34 32.43
C VAL A 5 -38.34 -1.95 31.68
N HIS A 6 -39.49 -1.26 31.59
CA HIS A 6 -40.66 -1.75 30.85
C HIS A 6 -41.26 -0.73 29.87
N TYR A 7 -41.36 -1.16 28.61
CA TYR A 7 -42.18 -0.60 27.53
C TYR A 7 -42.98 -1.75 26.91
N ASN A 8 -44.27 -1.56 26.67
CA ASN A 8 -45.09 -2.51 25.92
C ASN A 8 -45.34 -1.99 24.51
N ASP A 9 -45.32 -2.90 23.54
CA ASP A 9 -45.60 -2.61 22.14
C ASP A 9 -47.07 -2.28 21.88
N TYR A 10 -47.30 -1.31 20.98
CA TYR A 10 -48.53 -1.22 20.20
C TYR A 10 -48.21 -0.83 18.75
N SER A 11 -47.63 -1.79 18.04
CA SER A 11 -47.63 -1.94 16.57
C SER A 11 -49.06 -1.96 15.99
N ALA A 12 -49.36 -1.72 14.70
CA ALA A 12 -48.66 -1.18 13.53
C ALA A 12 -49.71 -1.02 12.40
N VAL A 13 -49.38 -0.44 11.23
CA VAL A 13 -50.10 -0.73 9.96
C VAL A 13 -49.10 -0.94 8.82
N LEU A 14 -49.42 -1.90 7.94
CA LEU A 14 -48.56 -2.44 6.89
C LEU A 14 -48.51 -1.63 5.57
N THR A 15 -47.53 -2.00 4.74
CA THR A 15 -47.19 -1.49 3.39
C THR A 15 -48.10 -2.03 2.27
N VAL A 16 -48.34 -1.23 1.20
CA VAL A 16 -48.64 -1.72 -0.17
C VAL A 16 -48.04 -0.77 -1.23
N PHE A 17 -47.53 -1.31 -2.33
CA PHE A 17 -47.14 -0.57 -3.55
C PHE A 17 -48.13 -0.83 -4.69
N THR A 18 -48.29 0.12 -5.62
CA THR A 18 -48.95 -0.11 -6.93
C THR A 18 -48.06 0.37 -8.09
N ALA A 19 -48.22 -0.29 -9.24
CA ALA A 19 -47.32 -0.18 -10.39
C ALA A 19 -47.51 1.10 -11.24
N GLU A 20 -46.61 1.28 -12.21
CA GLU A 20 -46.57 2.41 -13.14
C GLU A 20 -47.92 2.70 -13.83
N ASN A 21 -48.27 3.98 -13.92
CA ASN A 21 -49.11 4.47 -15.02
C ASN A 21 -48.43 5.65 -15.71
N GLN A 22 -47.89 5.38 -16.90
CA GLN A 22 -47.13 6.31 -17.73
C GLN A 22 -48.00 7.44 -18.31
N GLU A 23 -49.32 7.26 -18.39
CA GLU A 23 -50.26 8.21 -18.99
C GLU A 23 -50.55 9.41 -18.06
N LEU A 24 -50.57 9.18 -16.74
CA LEU A 24 -50.91 10.20 -15.74
C LEU A 24 -49.84 11.32 -15.65
N PHE A 25 -48.59 11.00 -16.01
CA PHE A 25 -47.52 11.98 -16.18
C PHE A 25 -47.72 12.85 -17.43
N TRP A 26 -48.14 12.25 -18.55
CA TRP A 26 -48.39 12.97 -19.80
C TRP A 26 -49.67 13.83 -19.76
N MET A 27 -50.74 13.37 -19.10
CA MET A 27 -51.99 14.14 -19.00
C MET A 27 -51.79 15.50 -18.30
N ARG A 28 -50.94 15.58 -17.27
CA ARG A 28 -50.60 16.85 -16.59
C ARG A 28 -49.73 17.80 -17.44
N LYS A 29 -49.03 17.27 -18.45
CA LYS A 29 -48.30 18.06 -19.46
C LYS A 29 -49.20 18.59 -20.59
N ILE A 30 -50.40 18.02 -20.75
CA ILE A 30 -51.30 18.31 -21.88
C ILE A 30 -52.41 19.31 -21.51
N SER A 31 -52.84 19.38 -20.25
CA SER A 31 -53.90 20.29 -19.77
C SER A 31 -53.41 21.72 -19.43
N GLY A 32 -52.51 22.29 -20.24
CA GLY A 32 -51.88 23.59 -19.96
C GLY A 32 -52.77 24.80 -20.28
N ASN A 33 -52.34 25.98 -19.81
CA ASN A 33 -52.64 27.26 -20.46
C ASN A 33 -51.41 28.18 -20.36
N ALA A 34 -51.11 28.84 -21.48
CA ALA A 34 -49.99 29.74 -21.76
C ALA A 34 -50.52 30.81 -22.77
N PRO A 35 -49.72 31.67 -23.46
CA PRO A 35 -48.27 31.92 -23.39
C PRO A 35 -47.86 33.43 -23.48
N GLN A 36 -46.55 33.71 -23.62
CA GLN A 36 -45.91 34.94 -24.19
C GLN A 36 -46.06 36.26 -23.37
N ASP A 37 -45.12 37.24 -23.32
CA ASP A 37 -43.72 37.43 -23.77
C ASP A 37 -43.17 38.74 -23.11
N GLN A 38 -41.91 39.24 -23.13
CA GLN A 38 -40.61 38.85 -23.74
C GLN A 38 -39.43 39.55 -22.99
N ALA A 39 -38.20 39.43 -23.54
CA ALA A 39 -37.09 40.42 -23.52
C ALA A 39 -36.26 40.77 -22.23
N GLN A 40 -35.02 40.23 -22.24
CA GLN A 40 -33.73 40.95 -22.17
C GLN A 40 -33.30 41.90 -21.01
N THR A 41 -32.16 41.52 -20.41
CA THR A 41 -30.95 42.35 -20.09
C THR A 41 -30.95 43.39 -18.95
N GLY A 42 -29.76 43.63 -18.38
CA GLY A 42 -29.38 44.99 -17.93
C GLY A 42 -28.56 45.10 -16.64
N GLN A 43 -27.25 45.36 -16.75
CA GLN A 43 -26.43 45.84 -15.62
C GLN A 43 -26.57 47.36 -15.38
N ARG A 44 -26.04 47.82 -14.22
CA ARG A 44 -25.47 49.16 -13.88
C ARG A 44 -26.42 50.30 -13.48
N GLY A 45 -26.07 50.99 -12.36
CA GLY A 45 -26.16 52.46 -12.32
C GLY A 45 -26.22 53.23 -10.98
N ARG A 46 -25.06 53.60 -10.41
CA ARG A 46 -24.75 54.87 -9.68
C ARG A 46 -25.55 55.36 -8.43
N LYS A 47 -24.82 55.42 -7.30
CA LYS A 47 -24.72 56.49 -6.27
C LYS A 47 -25.82 57.58 -6.15
N LYS A 48 -26.38 57.76 -4.92
CA LYS A 48 -26.16 58.97 -4.08
C LYS A 48 -26.67 58.85 -2.62
N SER A 49 -25.79 59.28 -1.69
CA SER A 49 -26.01 59.92 -0.37
C SER A 49 -27.31 59.76 0.44
N GLY A 50 -27.16 59.28 1.69
CA GLY A 50 -28.04 59.59 2.83
C GLY A 50 -27.38 59.21 4.18
N LYS A 51 -27.11 60.19 5.05
CA LYS A 51 -26.65 59.99 6.44
C LYS A 51 -27.86 60.12 7.38
N ILE A 52 -28.18 59.10 8.18
CA ILE A 52 -28.78 59.26 9.52
C ILE A 52 -28.18 58.19 10.45
N ASN A 53 -27.89 58.55 11.70
CA ASN A 53 -27.32 57.66 12.71
C ASN A 53 -28.35 56.64 13.23
N GLY A 54 -27.91 55.39 13.37
CA GLY A 54 -28.50 54.37 14.24
C GLY A 54 -27.38 53.42 14.64
N LYS A 55 -27.31 53.00 15.92
CA LYS A 55 -26.29 52.06 16.38
C LYS A 55 -26.42 50.76 15.56
N THR A 56 -25.38 50.38 14.82
CA THR A 56 -25.32 49.07 14.18
C THR A 56 -25.27 48.00 15.25
N GLU A 57 -26.33 47.19 15.34
CA GLU A 57 -26.19 45.82 15.82
C GLU A 57 -25.14 45.14 14.92
N GLU A 58 -24.17 44.46 15.52
CA GLU A 58 -23.24 43.63 14.74
C GLU A 58 -24.05 42.54 14.05
N ALA A 59 -23.86 42.39 12.73
CA ALA A 59 -24.59 41.40 11.95
C ALA A 59 -24.23 40.00 12.47
N LEU A 60 -25.22 39.30 13.01
CA LEU A 60 -25.01 37.96 13.56
C LEU A 60 -24.73 36.97 12.42
N GLU A 61 -23.47 36.55 12.29
CA GLU A 61 -23.02 35.61 11.28
C GLU A 61 -22.97 34.18 11.83
N LEU A 62 -23.50 33.23 11.06
CA LEU A 62 -23.36 31.78 11.25
C LEU A 62 -22.62 31.23 10.04
N ARG A 63 -21.52 30.53 10.27
CA ARG A 63 -20.63 29.96 9.26
C ARG A 63 -20.47 28.47 9.49
N ALA A 64 -20.16 27.75 8.42
CA ALA A 64 -19.80 26.34 8.47
C ALA A 64 -18.68 26.02 7.49
N GLU A 65 -17.84 25.09 7.87
CA GLU A 65 -16.75 24.54 7.06
C GLU A 65 -16.64 23.03 7.29
N GLU A 66 -16.34 22.28 6.23
CA GLU A 66 -15.98 20.86 6.38
C GLU A 66 -14.56 20.79 6.96
N VAL A 67 -14.39 20.12 8.10
CA VAL A 67 -13.05 19.87 8.66
C VAL A 67 -12.46 18.61 8.04
N ARG A 68 -13.29 17.56 7.92
CA ARG A 68 -12.96 16.22 7.39
C ARG A 68 -14.24 15.56 6.86
N PRO A 69 -14.15 14.57 5.94
CA PRO A 69 -15.31 13.82 5.46
C PRO A 69 -16.15 13.24 6.59
N GLY A 70 -17.45 13.53 6.58
CA GLY A 70 -18.39 13.15 7.64
C GLY A 70 -18.45 14.11 8.83
N SER A 71 -17.77 15.26 8.78
CA SER A 71 -17.80 16.27 9.84
C SER A 71 -18.01 17.69 9.33
N VAL A 72 -18.84 18.47 10.03
CA VAL A 72 -19.10 19.88 9.73
C VAL A 72 -18.81 20.73 10.95
N SER A 73 -17.80 21.60 10.88
CA SER A 73 -17.57 22.64 11.88
C SER A 73 -18.54 23.79 11.68
N LEU A 74 -19.20 24.21 12.75
CA LEU A 74 -20.06 25.38 12.83
C LEU A 74 -19.38 26.43 13.71
N SER A 75 -19.43 27.69 13.31
CA SER A 75 -18.99 28.83 14.11
C SER A 75 -19.93 30.02 13.95
N TRP A 76 -20.16 30.79 15.01
CA TRP A 76 -21.04 31.95 14.96
C TRP A 76 -20.59 33.10 15.86
N SER A 77 -20.95 34.33 15.51
CA SER A 77 -20.72 35.50 16.36
C SER A 77 -21.57 35.44 17.63
N ALA A 78 -21.00 35.71 18.80
CA ALA A 78 -21.76 35.77 20.06
C ALA A 78 -22.75 36.96 20.05
N PRO A 79 -24.07 36.74 20.21
CA PRO A 79 -25.00 37.84 20.48
C PRO A 79 -24.74 38.45 21.85
N LEU A 80 -25.00 39.75 21.99
CA LEU A 80 -24.88 40.45 23.26
C LEU A 80 -25.68 39.72 24.35
N GLU A 81 -25.07 39.52 25.52
CA GLU A 81 -25.66 38.87 26.70
C GLU A 81 -26.07 37.39 26.51
N ALA A 82 -25.67 36.71 25.42
CA ALA A 82 -25.96 35.29 25.23
C ALA A 82 -25.11 34.40 26.17
N VAL A 83 -25.77 33.50 26.91
CA VAL A 83 -25.12 32.59 27.88
C VAL A 83 -25.06 31.12 27.43
N ARG A 84 -25.95 30.69 26.53
CA ARG A 84 -25.97 29.32 25.94
C ARG A 84 -26.57 29.30 24.54
N TYR A 85 -26.18 28.28 23.78
CA TYR A 85 -26.62 28.01 22.41
C TYR A 85 -27.15 26.58 22.28
N ASN A 86 -28.24 26.39 21.54
CA ASN A 86 -28.79 25.10 21.12
C ASN A 86 -28.63 24.96 19.60
N ILE A 87 -28.14 23.81 19.16
CA ILE A 87 -27.83 23.50 17.76
C ILE A 87 -28.80 22.43 17.27
N TYR A 88 -29.39 22.67 16.09
CA TYR A 88 -30.36 21.81 15.43
C TYR A 88 -29.92 21.52 13.98
N ARG A 89 -30.29 20.35 13.45
CA ARG A 89 -30.01 19.92 12.08
C ARG A 89 -31.26 19.34 11.42
N ALA A 90 -31.49 19.67 10.15
CA ALA A 90 -32.46 19.03 9.27
C ALA A 90 -31.79 18.52 7.98
N GLU A 91 -32.47 17.64 7.26
CA GLU A 91 -32.10 17.17 5.92
C GLU A 91 -33.04 17.78 4.85
N GLU A 92 -32.74 17.59 3.56
CA GLU A 92 -33.28 18.31 2.38
C GLU A 92 -34.82 18.34 2.22
N SER A 93 -35.59 17.67 3.08
CA SER A 93 -37.04 17.83 3.23
C SER A 93 -37.59 17.49 4.64
N GLY A 94 -36.80 17.64 5.70
CA GLY A 94 -37.12 17.12 7.06
C GLY A 94 -37.37 18.16 8.16
N GLU A 95 -37.92 17.71 9.29
CA GLU A 95 -38.01 18.51 10.52
C GLU A 95 -36.64 18.68 11.21
N TYR A 96 -36.45 19.79 11.93
CA TYR A 96 -35.20 20.06 12.66
C TYR A 96 -35.08 19.23 13.94
N ARG A 97 -34.09 18.33 13.98
CA ARG A 97 -33.71 17.57 15.16
C ARG A 97 -32.69 18.35 16.01
N PHE A 98 -32.85 18.33 17.33
CA PHE A 98 -31.87 18.85 18.27
C PHE A 98 -30.61 17.97 18.31
N LEU A 99 -29.43 18.59 18.30
CA LEU A 99 -28.13 17.91 18.40
C LEU A 99 -27.45 18.16 19.74
N LYS A 100 -27.25 19.43 20.14
CA LYS A 100 -26.40 19.77 21.29
C LYS A 100 -26.73 21.16 21.88
N THR A 101 -26.47 21.30 23.19
CA THR A 101 -26.35 22.60 23.87
C THR A 101 -24.86 22.89 24.15
N THR A 102 -24.41 24.11 23.91
CA THR A 102 -23.03 24.56 24.18
C THR A 102 -23.00 25.97 24.77
N GLY A 103 -21.96 26.28 25.54
CA GLY A 103 -21.62 27.65 25.98
C GLY A 103 -20.56 28.32 25.09
N ARG A 104 -20.02 27.60 24.10
CA ARG A 104 -19.06 28.12 23.12
C ARG A 104 -19.76 28.63 21.86
N THR A 105 -19.05 29.42 21.06
CA THR A 105 -19.45 29.94 19.75
C THR A 105 -19.05 29.04 18.57
N ASP A 106 -18.48 27.89 18.86
CA ASP A 106 -18.01 26.87 17.92
C ASP A 106 -18.53 25.48 18.33
N TRP A 107 -18.76 24.61 17.34
CA TRP A 107 -18.95 23.18 17.52
C TRP A 107 -18.86 22.39 16.21
N THR A 108 -18.29 21.19 16.24
CA THR A 108 -18.24 20.27 15.09
C THR A 108 -19.28 19.15 15.22
N ASP A 109 -20.16 19.02 14.22
CA ASP A 109 -21.02 17.85 14.04
C ASP A 109 -20.22 16.73 13.38
N GLU A 110 -19.87 15.70 14.15
CA GLU A 110 -19.15 14.49 13.69
C GLU A 110 -20.11 13.39 13.19
N SER A 111 -21.42 13.66 13.13
CA SER A 111 -22.48 12.70 12.77
C SER A 111 -23.13 13.01 11.41
N ALA A 112 -22.43 13.73 10.54
CA ALA A 112 -22.88 14.07 9.20
C ALA A 112 -22.47 12.97 8.20
N GLU A 113 -23.31 12.67 7.21
CA GLU A 113 -22.98 11.76 6.11
C GLU A 113 -22.56 12.55 4.87
N GLY A 114 -21.61 12.01 4.09
CA GLY A 114 -21.23 12.58 2.80
C GLY A 114 -22.36 12.50 1.76
N LYS A 115 -22.30 13.37 0.74
CA LYS A 115 -23.33 13.56 -0.32
C LYS A 115 -24.70 14.07 0.15
N ARG A 116 -24.91 14.37 1.44
CA ARG A 116 -26.16 14.94 1.94
C ARG A 116 -26.08 16.46 2.12
N THR A 117 -27.20 17.14 1.85
CA THR A 117 -27.41 18.55 2.20
C THR A 117 -28.02 18.62 3.59
N TYR A 118 -27.35 19.30 4.51
CA TYR A 118 -27.81 19.54 5.87
C TYR A 118 -28.13 21.01 6.10
N PHE A 119 -29.17 21.27 6.87
CA PHE A 119 -29.57 22.62 7.27
C PHE A 119 -29.37 22.77 8.78
N TYR A 120 -28.46 23.65 9.18
CA TYR A 120 -28.16 23.89 10.59
C TYR A 120 -28.86 25.15 11.09
N LYS A 121 -29.43 25.08 12.29
CA LYS A 121 -30.04 26.22 12.97
C LYS A 121 -29.50 26.33 14.39
N VAL A 122 -29.01 27.52 14.74
CA VAL A 122 -28.63 27.87 16.10
C VAL A 122 -29.77 28.65 16.76
N LYS A 123 -29.99 28.40 18.05
CA LYS A 123 -30.80 29.26 18.93
C LYS A 123 -29.96 29.65 20.13
N TYR A 124 -30.14 30.86 20.67
CA TYR A 124 -29.39 31.35 21.82
C TYR A 124 -30.31 31.84 22.93
N THR A 125 -29.84 31.84 24.17
CA THR A 125 -30.58 32.40 25.31
C THR A 125 -29.70 33.33 26.13
N CYS A 126 -30.29 34.42 26.65
CA CYS A 126 -29.64 35.38 27.54
C CYS A 126 -30.03 35.15 29.02
N ASP A 127 -31.16 34.48 29.26
CA ASP A 127 -31.72 34.23 30.61
C ASP A 127 -31.70 32.74 31.01
N GLY A 128 -31.23 31.85 30.13
CA GLY A 128 -31.18 30.40 30.36
C GLY A 128 -32.50 29.66 30.11
N THR A 129 -33.61 30.37 29.88
CA THR A 129 -34.97 29.81 29.81
C THR A 129 -35.68 30.09 28.49
N ARG A 130 -35.44 31.25 27.86
CA ARG A 130 -36.06 31.69 26.62
C ARG A 130 -35.02 31.71 25.50
N TYR A 131 -35.23 30.89 24.48
CA TYR A 131 -34.34 30.78 23.33
C TYR A 131 -34.87 31.62 22.15
N ARG A 132 -33.99 32.43 21.56
CA ARG A 132 -34.20 33.23 20.35
C ARG A 132 -33.50 32.54 19.17
N ASP A 133 -34.06 32.68 17.97
CA ASP A 133 -33.46 32.13 16.74
C ASP A 133 -32.31 33.01 16.24
N PHE A 134 -31.27 32.39 15.66
CA PHE A 134 -30.27 33.10 14.86
C PHE A 134 -30.87 33.53 13.50
N PRO A 135 -30.38 34.61 12.83
CA PRO A 135 -31.14 35.27 11.75
C PRO A 135 -31.43 34.45 10.49
N ALA A 136 -30.69 33.37 10.23
CA ALA A 136 -30.99 32.42 9.16
C ALA A 136 -30.45 31.01 9.51
N PRO A 137 -31.12 29.93 9.06
CA PRO A 137 -30.49 28.61 9.00
C PRO A 137 -29.41 28.58 7.92
N LEU A 138 -28.37 27.78 8.13
CA LEU A 138 -27.24 27.64 7.22
C LEU A 138 -27.33 26.31 6.47
N GLU A 139 -27.33 26.36 5.14
CA GLU A 139 -27.26 25.20 4.26
C GLU A 139 -25.81 24.77 4.05
N VAL A 140 -25.52 23.48 4.24
CA VAL A 140 -24.21 22.87 4.01
C VAL A 140 -24.38 21.60 3.20
N LYS A 141 -23.87 21.60 1.97
CA LYS A 141 -23.86 20.42 1.11
C LYS A 141 -22.53 19.69 1.25
N THR A 142 -22.56 18.52 1.89
CA THR A 142 -21.36 17.68 2.00
C THR A 142 -20.98 17.12 0.62
N PRO A 143 -19.70 17.17 0.21
CA PRO A 143 -19.27 16.66 -1.08
C PRO A 143 -19.32 15.12 -1.12
N ALA A 144 -18.95 14.56 -2.28
CA ALA A 144 -18.91 13.12 -2.52
C ALA A 144 -17.74 12.40 -1.81
N GLY A 145 -17.69 12.50 -0.48
CA GLY A 145 -16.75 11.74 0.36
C GLY A 145 -17.15 10.27 0.46
N PRO A 146 -16.36 9.32 -0.07
CA PRO A 146 -16.48 7.92 0.33
C PRO A 146 -15.94 7.74 1.75
N PHE A 147 -16.49 6.79 2.50
CA PHE A 147 -15.85 6.23 3.70
C PHE A 147 -14.63 5.39 3.29
N PHE A 148 -13.58 6.09 2.89
CA PHE A 148 -12.24 5.57 2.65
C PHE A 148 -11.29 6.71 2.97
N ILE A 149 -10.40 6.52 3.97
CA ILE A 149 -9.04 7.02 3.78
C ILE A 149 -8.58 6.26 2.54
N ARG A 150 -8.69 6.87 1.36
CA ARG A 150 -8.18 6.22 0.16
C ARG A 150 -6.70 5.99 0.42
N ASN A 151 -6.24 4.78 0.12
CA ASN A 151 -4.81 4.47 0.06
C ASN A 151 -4.23 5.15 -1.19
N CYS A 152 -4.18 6.47 -1.13
CA CYS A 152 -3.78 7.37 -2.19
C CYS A 152 -2.98 8.53 -1.58
N GLY A 153 -1.99 8.95 -2.34
CA GLY A 153 -1.12 10.08 -2.13
C GLY A 153 -0.38 10.28 -3.44
N ARG A 154 0.52 11.26 -3.50
CA ARG A 154 1.32 11.49 -4.71
C ARG A 154 2.56 10.62 -4.71
N LEU A 155 2.95 10.10 -5.86
CA LEU A 155 4.33 9.65 -6.08
C LEU A 155 5.24 10.85 -6.41
N TYR A 156 6.54 10.72 -6.17
CA TYR A 156 7.50 11.76 -6.55
C TYR A 156 7.67 11.82 -8.07
N GLU A 157 7.13 12.87 -8.70
CA GLU A 157 7.08 12.97 -10.16
C GLU A 157 8.36 13.52 -10.81
N LYS A 158 9.30 14.08 -10.05
CA LYS A 158 10.50 14.77 -10.60
C LYS A 158 11.72 13.86 -10.81
N GLY A 159 11.60 12.56 -10.54
CA GLY A 159 12.66 11.57 -10.73
C GLY A 159 12.39 10.36 -9.87
N ALA A 160 13.45 9.79 -9.32
CA ALA A 160 13.37 8.82 -8.22
C ALA A 160 13.11 9.55 -6.88
N GLU A 161 12.31 8.97 -6.01
CA GLU A 161 11.91 9.49 -4.69
C GLU A 161 13.11 9.70 -3.76
N SER A 162 14.16 8.88 -3.88
CA SER A 162 15.46 9.07 -3.21
C SER A 162 16.18 10.39 -3.56
N GLN A 163 15.67 11.14 -4.54
CA GLN A 163 16.15 12.47 -4.90
C GLN A 163 15.28 13.61 -4.34
N ALA A 164 14.14 13.29 -3.70
CA ALA A 164 13.13 14.28 -3.27
C ALA A 164 13.67 15.31 -2.28
N GLU A 165 14.38 14.85 -1.24
CA GLU A 165 14.98 15.72 -0.22
C GLU A 165 16.28 16.39 -0.71
N ASN A 166 16.89 15.88 -1.80
CA ASN A 166 18.11 16.37 -2.43
C ASN A 166 19.21 16.78 -1.42
N ARG A 167 19.49 15.92 -0.43
CA ARG A 167 20.51 16.16 0.59
C ARG A 167 21.88 16.42 -0.07
N PRO A 168 22.71 17.34 0.45
CA PRO A 168 24.09 17.50 0.00
C PRO A 168 24.88 16.22 0.29
N LEU A 169 25.99 15.97 -0.40
CA LEU A 169 26.86 14.83 -0.05
C LEU A 169 27.37 14.95 1.40
N PRO A 170 27.58 13.84 2.13
CA PRO A 170 28.06 13.85 3.51
C PRO A 170 29.31 14.71 3.71
N ILE A 171 30.26 14.67 2.77
CA ILE A 171 31.47 15.50 2.80
C ILE A 171 31.20 17.01 2.68
N HIS A 172 30.17 17.43 1.94
CA HIS A 172 29.78 18.84 1.86
C HIS A 172 29.09 19.30 3.15
N PHE A 173 28.27 18.44 3.75
CA PHE A 173 27.64 18.69 5.05
C PHE A 173 28.70 18.80 6.16
N ALA A 174 29.61 17.83 6.24
CA ALA A 174 30.76 17.86 7.15
C ALA A 174 31.64 19.11 6.93
N LYS A 175 31.92 19.50 5.67
CA LYS A 175 32.65 20.74 5.37
C LYS A 175 31.94 21.99 5.93
N GLY A 176 30.61 22.03 5.89
CA GLY A 176 29.78 23.09 6.48
C GLY A 176 29.75 23.14 8.01
N LEU A 177 30.34 22.12 8.67
CA LEU A 177 30.52 22.00 10.12
C LEU A 177 31.98 22.24 10.56
N LEU A 178 32.95 22.19 9.64
CA LEU A 178 34.38 22.41 9.96
C LEU A 178 34.75 23.79 10.57
N PRO A 179 34.01 24.90 10.38
CA PRO A 179 34.32 26.16 11.08
C PRO A 179 34.18 26.09 12.61
N PHE A 180 33.34 25.18 13.13
CA PHE A 180 33.04 25.07 14.56
C PHE A 180 34.07 24.19 15.27
N SER A 181 34.39 24.50 16.53
CA SER A 181 35.31 23.70 17.36
C SER A 181 34.62 22.45 17.91
N VAL A 182 33.34 22.60 18.26
CA VAL A 182 32.49 21.56 18.87
C VAL A 182 31.27 21.33 18.01
N ILE A 183 31.02 20.07 17.63
CA ILE A 183 29.79 19.66 16.98
C ILE A 183 29.01 18.76 17.94
N SER A 184 27.82 19.22 18.32
CA SER A 184 26.86 18.41 19.06
C SER A 184 25.83 17.81 18.11
N PHE A 185 25.39 16.59 18.39
CA PHE A 185 24.38 15.88 17.62
C PHE A 185 23.23 15.46 18.53
N ASP A 186 22.01 15.60 18.05
CA ASP A 186 20.91 14.77 18.51
C ASP A 186 21.16 13.28 18.16
N VAL A 187 20.51 12.34 18.86
CA VAL A 187 20.74 10.90 18.69
C VAL A 187 19.69 10.20 17.83
N PHE A 188 18.40 10.25 18.15
CA PHE A 188 17.39 9.43 17.48
C PHE A 188 16.77 10.19 16.30
N ASP A 189 16.51 9.49 15.18
CA ASP A 189 16.11 10.08 13.90
C ASP A 189 17.17 11.01 13.25
N THR A 190 18.21 11.39 14.00
CA THR A 190 19.45 12.04 13.54
C THR A 190 20.60 11.05 13.31
N LEU A 191 21.17 10.45 14.37
CA LEU A 191 22.30 9.50 14.28
C LEU A 191 21.84 8.04 14.19
N LEU A 192 20.80 7.67 14.94
CA LEU A 192 20.25 6.32 15.03
C LEU A 192 18.86 6.29 14.41
N LEU A 193 18.60 5.27 13.58
CA LEU A 193 17.31 5.03 12.94
C LEU A 193 16.69 3.75 13.50
N ARG A 194 15.36 3.79 13.69
CA ARG A 194 14.55 2.64 14.07
C ARG A 194 13.71 2.20 12.86
N PRO A 195 13.46 0.88 12.70
CA PRO A 195 12.77 0.35 11.52
C PRO A 195 11.25 0.58 11.53
N PHE A 196 10.76 1.62 12.19
CA PHE A 196 9.35 1.92 12.39
C PHE A 196 9.04 3.36 11.97
N SER A 197 7.78 3.65 11.66
CA SER A 197 7.32 5.03 11.43
C SER A 197 7.04 5.82 12.71
N SER A 198 6.98 5.16 13.87
CA SER A 198 6.92 5.78 15.19
C SER A 198 7.90 5.06 16.14
N PRO A 199 8.70 5.79 16.95
CA PRO A 199 9.58 5.18 17.94
C PRO A 199 8.85 4.27 18.95
N SER A 200 7.60 4.59 19.29
CA SER A 200 6.78 3.81 20.24
C SER A 200 6.52 2.37 19.81
N ASP A 201 6.64 2.06 18.53
CA ASP A 201 6.18 0.78 17.98
C ASP A 201 7.14 -0.36 18.34
N ILE A 202 8.34 -0.02 18.81
CA ILE A 202 9.27 -0.97 19.43
C ILE A 202 8.65 -1.62 20.68
N PHE A 203 7.79 -0.92 21.42
CA PHE A 203 7.15 -1.47 22.62
C PHE A 203 6.22 -2.65 22.29
N ILE A 204 5.76 -2.79 21.05
CA ILE A 204 4.99 -3.97 20.60
C ILE A 204 5.88 -5.23 20.65
N LEU A 205 7.16 -5.10 20.29
CA LEU A 205 8.14 -6.19 20.31
C LEU A 205 8.68 -6.44 21.73
N VAL A 206 8.77 -5.40 22.57
CA VAL A 206 9.07 -5.56 24.00
C VAL A 206 7.94 -6.30 24.72
N GLY A 207 6.68 -5.94 24.45
CA GLY A 207 5.50 -6.61 25.01
C GLY A 207 5.41 -8.09 24.62
N GLU A 208 5.73 -8.42 23.36
CA GLU A 208 5.80 -9.82 22.90
C GLU A 208 6.87 -10.62 23.67
N ARG A 209 8.09 -10.09 23.79
CA ARG A 209 9.19 -10.72 24.55
C ARG A 209 8.91 -10.89 26.04
N LEU A 210 8.07 -10.03 26.62
CA LEU A 210 7.65 -10.09 28.02
C LEU A 210 6.37 -10.91 28.25
N ASP A 211 5.68 -11.34 27.18
CA ASP A 211 4.35 -11.97 27.21
C ASP A 211 3.28 -11.09 27.90
N ILE A 212 3.26 -9.80 27.56
CA ILE A 212 2.31 -8.81 28.11
C ILE A 212 1.42 -8.23 27.01
N MET A 213 0.11 -8.46 27.15
CA MET A 213 -0.91 -7.84 26.31
C MET A 213 -1.03 -6.33 26.60
N ASP A 214 -1.30 -5.53 25.56
CA ASP A 214 -1.46 -4.06 25.64
C ASP A 214 -0.23 -3.29 26.20
N PHE A 215 0.95 -3.92 26.19
CA PHE A 215 2.17 -3.37 26.76
C PHE A 215 2.53 -1.97 26.22
N CYS A 216 2.22 -1.67 24.96
CA CYS A 216 2.54 -0.37 24.35
C CYS A 216 1.85 0.79 25.08
N GLU A 217 0.57 0.66 25.43
CA GLU A 217 -0.17 1.71 26.15
C GLU A 217 0.19 1.72 27.65
N ILE A 218 0.38 0.55 28.26
CA ILE A 218 0.91 0.43 29.63
C ILE A 218 2.25 1.16 29.76
N ARG A 219 3.20 0.90 28.85
CA ARG A 219 4.55 1.48 28.84
C ARG A 219 4.57 2.98 28.57
N LYS A 220 3.68 3.50 27.72
CA LYS A 220 3.48 4.96 27.51
C LYS A 220 2.88 5.62 28.74
N LYS A 221 1.83 5.02 29.33
CA LYS A 221 1.15 5.51 30.53
C LYS A 221 2.12 5.56 31.72
N ALA A 222 2.86 4.48 31.97
CA ALA A 222 3.88 4.37 33.00
C ALA A 222 4.96 5.46 32.88
N GLU A 223 5.36 5.81 31.66
CA GLU A 223 6.27 6.94 31.44
C GLU A 223 5.64 8.28 31.82
N GLU A 224 4.40 8.56 31.41
CA GLU A 224 3.74 9.82 31.78
C GLU A 224 3.39 9.89 33.28
N ASP A 225 3.10 8.76 33.94
CA ASP A 225 2.97 8.68 35.40
C ASP A 225 4.30 9.00 36.09
N ALA A 226 5.41 8.38 35.68
CA ALA A 226 6.74 8.68 36.18
C ALA A 226 7.16 10.15 35.95
N ARG A 227 6.85 10.71 34.76
CA ARG A 227 7.13 12.12 34.44
C ARG A 227 6.28 13.09 35.26
N ARG A 228 5.05 12.71 35.63
CA ARG A 228 4.20 13.48 36.57
C ARG A 228 4.72 13.40 38.01
N GLU A 229 5.16 12.23 38.46
CA GLU A 229 5.72 12.07 39.80
C GLU A 229 7.02 12.87 39.97
N ASN A 230 7.97 12.77 39.02
CA ASN A 230 9.20 13.56 39.06
C ASN A 230 8.95 15.07 38.94
N ALA A 231 7.88 15.51 38.24
CA ALA A 231 7.51 16.93 38.20
C ALA A 231 7.11 17.47 39.58
N LEU A 232 6.44 16.64 40.40
CA LEU A 232 6.03 16.99 41.76
C LEU A 232 7.17 16.86 42.77
N LEU A 233 7.99 15.81 42.66
CA LEU A 233 9.05 15.51 43.64
C LEU A 233 10.38 16.23 43.35
N ARG A 234 10.73 16.43 42.09
CA ARG A 234 12.04 16.92 41.62
C ARG A 234 11.95 18.21 40.79
N GLY A 235 10.75 18.74 40.56
CA GLY A 235 10.53 19.98 39.80
C GLY A 235 10.83 19.90 38.29
N ASN A 236 11.05 18.70 37.75
CA ASN A 236 11.39 18.46 36.35
C ASN A 236 10.70 17.19 35.82
N ARG A 237 10.63 17.02 34.50
CA ARG A 237 9.90 15.90 33.84
C ARG A 237 10.83 14.83 33.26
N GLU A 238 12.09 14.78 33.64
CA GLU A 238 13.01 13.73 33.19
C GLU A 238 12.85 12.48 34.07
N VAL A 239 13.02 11.31 33.45
CA VAL A 239 12.80 9.99 34.06
C VAL A 239 13.86 9.03 33.54
N THR A 240 14.31 8.12 34.40
CA THR A 240 15.14 6.98 34.00
C THR A 240 14.28 5.80 33.57
N LEU A 241 14.84 4.84 32.82
CA LEU A 241 14.17 3.59 32.50
C LEU A 241 13.71 2.85 33.77
N SER A 242 14.48 2.93 34.87
CA SER A 242 14.12 2.36 36.17
C SER A 242 12.92 3.06 36.83
N ASP A 243 12.81 4.40 36.72
CA ASP A 243 11.63 5.13 37.21
C ASP A 243 10.37 4.66 36.48
N ILE A 244 10.45 4.45 35.16
CA ILE A 244 9.34 3.99 34.32
C ILE A 244 8.97 2.53 34.65
N TYR A 245 9.95 1.62 34.71
CA TYR A 245 9.69 0.21 34.92
C TYR A 245 9.15 -0.12 36.32
N ARG A 246 9.32 0.75 37.32
CA ARG A 246 8.56 0.68 38.57
C ARG A 246 7.05 0.75 38.32
N PHE A 247 6.57 1.75 37.57
CA PHE A 247 5.14 1.87 37.24
C PHE A 247 4.65 0.73 36.33
N VAL A 248 5.49 0.23 35.40
CA VAL A 248 5.17 -0.97 34.61
C VAL A 248 5.02 -2.19 35.52
N ALA A 249 5.91 -2.39 36.49
CA ALA A 249 5.85 -3.49 37.45
C ALA A 249 4.65 -3.38 38.39
N GLU A 250 4.24 -2.18 38.80
CA GLU A 250 3.03 -1.94 39.60
C GLU A 250 1.74 -2.36 38.86
N GLU A 251 1.65 -2.10 37.55
CA GLU A 251 0.49 -2.47 36.72
C GLU A 251 0.51 -3.95 36.28
N THR A 252 1.68 -4.51 35.97
CA THR A 252 1.81 -5.83 35.29
C THR A 252 2.37 -6.96 36.16
N GLY A 253 2.98 -6.64 37.30
CA GLY A 253 3.63 -7.61 38.19
C GLY A 253 4.98 -8.16 37.70
N ILE A 254 5.54 -7.66 36.60
CA ILE A 254 6.88 -8.10 36.14
C ILE A 254 8.00 -7.60 37.05
N ASP A 255 9.15 -8.29 37.00
CA ASP A 255 10.40 -7.74 37.51
C ASP A 255 10.80 -6.49 36.69
N PRO A 256 10.92 -5.30 37.33
CA PRO A 256 11.28 -4.07 36.63
C PRO A 256 12.69 -4.12 36.03
N GLN A 257 13.63 -4.89 36.60
CA GLN A 257 14.98 -5.01 36.05
C GLN A 257 14.97 -5.80 34.75
N LYS A 258 14.38 -7.00 34.74
CA LYS A 258 14.16 -7.81 33.53
C LYS A 258 13.40 -7.03 32.45
N GLY A 259 12.37 -6.28 32.83
CA GLY A 259 11.61 -5.44 31.90
C GLY A 259 12.48 -4.38 31.22
N ALA A 260 13.19 -3.58 32.00
CA ALA A 260 14.10 -2.55 31.52
C ALA A 260 15.23 -3.12 30.63
N GLU A 261 15.84 -4.25 31.04
CA GLU A 261 16.85 -4.94 30.22
C GLU A 261 16.26 -5.43 28.89
N THR A 262 15.03 -5.95 28.88
CA THR A 262 14.37 -6.43 27.66
C THR A 262 14.12 -5.29 26.67
N GLU A 263 13.75 -4.10 27.14
CA GLU A 263 13.59 -2.90 26.29
C GLU A 263 14.94 -2.45 25.70
N LEU A 264 15.98 -2.34 26.53
CA LEU A 264 17.33 -1.97 26.10
C LEU A 264 17.91 -2.96 25.07
N LEU A 265 17.77 -4.27 25.31
CA LEU A 265 18.22 -5.30 24.37
C LEU A 265 17.42 -5.26 23.06
N THR A 266 16.14 -4.86 23.12
CA THR A 266 15.31 -4.67 21.93
C THR A 266 15.77 -3.47 21.10
N GLU A 267 16.05 -2.32 21.74
CA GLU A 267 16.68 -1.15 21.10
C GLU A 267 18.03 -1.51 20.45
N LEU A 268 18.92 -2.20 21.19
CA LEU A 268 20.21 -2.66 20.68
C LEU A 268 20.09 -3.59 19.46
N SER A 269 19.05 -4.43 19.40
CA SER A 269 18.83 -5.35 18.27
C SER A 269 18.30 -4.66 17.01
N LEU A 270 17.53 -3.56 17.14
CA LEU A 270 16.78 -2.94 16.04
C LEU A 270 17.33 -1.60 15.56
N CYS A 271 17.95 -0.81 16.44
CA CYS A 271 18.60 0.45 16.07
C CYS A 271 19.74 0.19 15.08
N ARG A 272 19.87 1.05 14.07
CA ARG A 272 21.00 1.07 13.14
C ARG A 272 21.51 2.50 12.99
N ALA A 273 22.75 2.65 12.55
CA ALA A 273 23.25 3.97 12.21
C ALA A 273 22.53 4.55 11.00
N ASN A 274 22.22 5.84 11.06
CA ASN A 274 21.97 6.64 9.88
C ASN A 274 23.25 6.66 9.03
N PRO A 275 23.29 5.99 7.85
CA PRO A 275 24.54 5.80 7.11
C PRO A 275 25.12 7.14 6.63
N TYR A 276 24.27 8.13 6.37
CA TYR A 276 24.65 9.50 6.03
C TYR A 276 25.40 10.18 7.18
N MET A 277 24.80 10.18 8.38
CA MET A 277 25.44 10.81 9.54
C MET A 277 26.65 10.03 10.04
N LEU A 278 26.73 8.72 9.83
CA LEU A 278 27.92 7.93 10.15
C LEU A 278 29.13 8.34 9.30
N GLU A 279 28.94 8.68 8.01
CA GLU A 279 30.00 9.24 7.19
C GLU A 279 30.39 10.65 7.65
N VAL A 280 29.42 11.53 7.91
CA VAL A 280 29.66 12.88 8.49
C VAL A 280 30.48 12.79 9.79
N PHE A 281 30.07 11.92 10.72
CA PHE A 281 30.74 11.70 12.00
C PHE A 281 32.19 11.25 11.82
N ARG A 282 32.44 10.26 10.94
CA ARG A 282 33.80 9.77 10.64
C ARG A 282 34.70 10.89 10.11
N LEU A 283 34.22 11.67 9.14
CA LEU A 283 34.96 12.78 8.55
C LEU A 283 35.32 13.86 9.59
N LEU A 284 34.39 14.21 10.49
CA LEU A 284 34.65 15.21 11.53
C LEU A 284 35.63 14.69 12.59
N ARG A 285 35.50 13.42 12.99
CA ARG A 285 36.42 12.75 13.92
C ARG A 285 37.85 12.68 13.37
N GLU A 286 38.00 12.35 12.09
CA GLU A 286 39.31 12.36 11.40
C GLU A 286 39.93 13.75 11.28
N LYS A 287 39.12 14.82 11.37
CA LYS A 287 39.60 16.21 11.48
C LYS A 287 39.81 16.67 12.92
N GLY A 288 39.81 15.77 13.90
CA GLY A 288 40.11 16.06 15.30
C GLY A 288 39.09 16.99 15.96
N LYS A 289 37.84 16.99 15.49
CA LYS A 289 36.76 17.78 16.08
C LYS A 289 36.27 17.18 17.39
N THR A 290 35.89 18.04 18.33
CA THR A 290 35.17 17.64 19.54
C THR A 290 33.73 17.29 19.15
N LEU A 291 33.32 16.05 19.37
CA LEU A 291 31.99 15.54 19.02
C LEU A 291 31.24 15.19 20.29
N VAL A 292 30.01 15.67 20.43
CA VAL A 292 29.17 15.44 21.62
C VAL A 292 27.80 14.92 21.20
N ALA A 293 27.24 13.95 21.92
CA ALA A 293 25.84 13.52 21.71
C ALA A 293 24.94 14.13 22.78
N LEU A 294 23.77 14.66 22.39
CA LEU A 294 22.72 15.17 23.27
C LEU A 294 21.44 14.36 23.02
N SER A 295 20.74 13.90 24.06
CA SER A 295 19.49 13.17 23.87
C SER A 295 18.48 13.42 24.99
N ASP A 296 17.22 13.65 24.61
CA ASP A 296 16.08 13.72 25.54
C ASP A 296 15.53 12.29 25.71
N MET A 297 16.21 11.48 26.52
CA MET A 297 16.00 10.03 26.62
C MET A 297 16.05 9.53 28.07
N TYR A 298 15.33 8.45 28.35
CA TYR A 298 15.30 7.76 29.65
C TYR A 298 16.42 6.71 29.84
N LEU A 299 17.22 6.46 28.81
CA LEU A 299 18.39 5.56 28.87
C LEU A 299 19.60 6.34 29.38
N PRO A 300 20.29 5.91 30.45
CA PRO A 300 21.43 6.64 31.00
C PRO A 300 22.62 6.65 30.03
N LYS A 301 23.59 7.54 30.28
CA LYS A 301 24.82 7.70 29.48
C LYS A 301 25.50 6.39 29.09
N GLU A 302 25.65 5.45 30.02
CA GLU A 302 26.35 4.17 29.78
C GLU A 302 25.64 3.31 28.72
N ASP A 303 24.30 3.28 28.74
CA ASP A 303 23.50 2.53 27.78
C ASP A 303 23.40 3.24 26.43
N MET A 304 23.35 4.57 26.44
CA MET A 304 23.46 5.38 25.22
C MET A 304 24.83 5.22 24.55
N GLU A 305 25.92 5.14 25.32
CA GLU A 305 27.25 4.85 24.80
C GLU A 305 27.32 3.45 24.17
N ARG A 306 26.75 2.42 24.83
CA ARG A 306 26.65 1.06 24.29
C ARG A 306 25.87 1.03 22.96
N LEU A 307 24.74 1.73 22.88
CA LEU A 307 23.86 1.80 21.71
C LEU A 307 24.50 2.54 20.53
N LEU A 308 25.15 3.68 20.79
CA LEU A 308 25.92 4.41 19.77
C LEU A 308 27.11 3.57 19.28
N ALA A 309 27.82 2.90 20.18
CA ALA A 309 28.98 2.08 19.86
C ALA A 309 28.65 0.78 19.11
N SER A 310 27.46 0.19 19.30
CA SER A 310 26.97 -0.95 18.51
C SER A 310 26.63 -0.53 17.08
N CYS A 311 26.10 0.68 16.91
CA CYS A 311 25.85 1.30 15.59
C CYS A 311 27.12 1.86 14.93
N GLY A 312 28.29 1.78 15.58
CA GLY A 312 29.59 2.19 15.02
C GLY A 312 29.98 3.65 15.26
N TYR A 313 29.18 4.41 16.02
CA TYR A 313 29.56 5.73 16.53
C TYR A 313 30.43 5.57 17.78
N ARG A 314 31.76 5.67 17.59
CA ARG A 314 32.75 5.51 18.66
C ARG A 314 33.70 6.71 18.70
N GLY A 315 33.99 7.18 19.91
CA GLY A 315 34.86 8.33 20.16
C GLY A 315 34.12 9.67 20.22
N PHE A 316 32.92 9.71 20.82
CA PHE A 316 32.38 10.96 21.34
C PHE A 316 33.28 11.47 22.47
N SER A 317 33.46 12.78 22.56
CA SER A 317 34.14 13.43 23.67
C SER A 317 33.28 13.43 24.93
N ASP A 318 31.95 13.49 24.77
CA ASP A 318 30.98 13.38 25.85
C ASP A 318 29.58 13.00 25.30
N ILE A 319 28.71 12.54 26.19
CA ILE A 319 27.33 12.15 25.92
C ILE A 319 26.49 12.76 27.05
N LEU A 320 25.51 13.59 26.70
CA LEU A 320 24.65 14.33 27.62
C LEU A 320 23.21 13.84 27.44
N VAL A 321 22.66 13.13 28.43
CA VAL A 321 21.31 12.56 28.37
C VAL A 321 20.40 13.19 29.43
N SER A 322 19.14 13.44 29.08
CA SER A 322 18.26 14.24 29.94
C SER A 322 17.98 13.60 31.30
N CYS A 323 17.88 12.27 31.37
CA CYS A 323 17.68 11.55 32.63
C CYS A 323 18.86 11.67 33.61
N ASP A 324 20.10 11.75 33.11
CA ASP A 324 21.30 11.90 33.96
C ASP A 324 21.39 13.28 34.61
N TYR A 325 20.91 14.32 33.90
CA TYR A 325 21.06 15.73 34.28
C TYR A 325 19.76 16.41 34.76
N ASN A 326 18.63 15.72 34.71
CA ASN A 326 17.31 16.25 35.09
C ASN A 326 16.85 17.49 34.28
N CYS A 327 17.35 17.64 33.05
CA CYS A 327 16.99 18.70 32.11
C CYS A 327 17.11 18.24 30.65
N SER A 328 16.45 18.91 29.71
CA SER A 328 16.31 18.47 28.32
C SER A 328 16.81 19.52 27.31
N LYS A 329 16.94 19.15 26.04
CA LYS A 329 17.09 20.09 24.92
C LYS A 329 15.86 20.99 24.83
N ARG A 330 14.66 20.42 25.01
CA ARG A 330 13.37 21.15 24.92
C ARG A 330 13.17 22.25 25.97
N ASN A 331 13.81 22.18 27.14
CA ASN A 331 13.83 23.28 28.12
C ASN A 331 15.13 24.11 28.08
N GLY A 332 16.04 23.77 27.17
CA GLY A 332 17.33 24.42 26.98
C GLY A 332 18.44 24.00 27.95
N GLY A 333 18.16 23.16 28.96
CA GLY A 333 19.11 22.81 30.01
C GLY A 333 20.30 21.97 29.53
N LEU A 334 20.09 21.03 28.59
CA LEU A 334 21.23 20.28 28.02
C LEU A 334 22.19 21.17 27.21
N TYR A 335 21.69 22.28 26.62
CA TYR A 335 22.54 23.27 25.97
C TYR A 335 23.31 24.14 26.98
N GLU A 336 22.71 24.46 28.13
CA GLU A 336 23.42 25.16 29.21
C GLU A 336 24.58 24.32 29.75
N LEU A 337 24.38 23.00 29.89
CA LEU A 337 25.45 22.07 30.27
C LEU A 337 26.53 21.92 29.20
N LEU A 338 26.13 21.87 27.91
CA LEU A 338 27.07 21.86 26.79
C LEU A 338 27.94 23.14 26.79
N LEU A 339 27.33 24.31 26.94
CA LEU A 339 28.04 25.59 27.03
C LEU A 339 28.93 25.67 28.27
N GLY A 340 28.45 25.20 29.43
CA GLY A 340 29.24 25.15 30.67
C GLY A 340 30.48 24.26 30.58
N ARG A 341 30.47 23.21 29.75
CA ARG A 341 31.62 22.30 29.52
C ARG A 341 32.55 22.78 28.40
N TYR A 342 32.01 23.42 27.37
CA TYR A 342 32.73 23.63 26.10
C TYR A 342 32.91 25.10 25.67
N GLY A 343 32.33 26.05 26.41
CA GLY A 343 32.62 27.48 26.28
C GLY A 343 31.70 28.23 25.31
N ASP A 344 32.31 29.06 24.46
CA ASP A 344 31.62 30.09 23.66
C ASP A 344 30.56 29.51 22.69
N PRO A 345 29.28 29.96 22.74
CA PRO A 345 28.24 29.54 21.81
C PRO A 345 28.61 29.67 20.33
N GLY A 346 29.38 30.71 19.96
CA GLY A 346 29.83 30.94 18.59
C GLY A 346 30.75 29.86 18.03
N GLY A 347 31.43 29.10 18.91
CA GLY A 347 32.27 27.96 18.54
C GLY A 347 31.51 26.63 18.39
N ILE A 348 30.22 26.58 18.78
CA ILE A 348 29.43 25.34 18.84
C ILE A 348 28.38 25.32 17.73
N VAL A 349 28.20 24.15 17.11
CA VAL A 349 27.06 23.85 16.25
C VAL A 349 26.31 22.62 16.72
N HIS A 350 24.97 22.66 16.68
CA HIS A 350 24.09 21.52 16.92
C HIS A 350 23.50 21.00 15.61
N VAL A 351 23.41 19.67 15.50
CA VAL A 351 22.80 18.94 14.38
C VAL A 351 21.68 18.07 14.92
N GLY A 352 20.45 18.29 14.49
CA GLY A 352 19.29 17.50 14.93
C GLY A 352 18.06 17.70 14.03
N ASP A 353 17.06 16.85 14.20
CA ASP A 353 15.86 16.81 13.37
C ASP A 353 14.70 17.64 13.92
N ASN A 354 14.61 17.76 15.24
CA ASN A 354 13.45 18.34 15.88
C ASN A 354 13.52 19.88 15.84
N ARG A 355 12.61 20.50 15.09
CA ARG A 355 12.57 21.95 14.90
C ARG A 355 12.47 22.74 16.21
N VAL A 356 11.82 22.20 17.24
CA VAL A 356 11.68 22.89 18.53
C VAL A 356 12.90 22.64 19.41
N SER A 357 13.19 21.39 19.78
CA SER A 357 14.26 21.09 20.73
C SER A 357 15.67 21.30 20.16
N ASP A 358 15.86 21.11 18.85
CA ASP A 358 17.20 21.03 18.25
C ASP A 358 17.55 22.30 17.47
N MET A 359 16.53 23.02 16.99
CA MET A 359 16.73 24.29 16.28
C MET A 359 16.33 25.50 17.14
N GLU A 360 15.07 25.63 17.54
CA GLU A 360 14.60 26.83 18.25
C GLU A 360 15.27 27.01 19.62
N GLU A 361 15.35 25.97 20.44
CA GLU A 361 15.99 26.07 21.77
C GLU A 361 17.51 26.26 21.70
N ALA A 362 18.19 25.60 20.76
CA ALA A 362 19.63 25.79 20.54
C ALA A 362 19.94 27.24 20.10
N GLN A 363 19.15 27.79 19.18
CA GLN A 363 19.30 29.18 18.71
C GLN A 363 19.06 30.20 19.83
N LYS A 364 18.10 29.96 20.74
CA LYS A 364 17.87 30.82 21.93
C LYS A 364 19.08 30.87 22.87
N LYS A 365 19.94 29.85 22.88
CA LYS A 365 21.21 29.80 23.64
C LYS A 365 22.41 30.32 22.84
N GLY A 366 22.20 30.86 21.63
CA GLY A 366 23.26 31.39 20.77
C GLY A 366 24.08 30.33 20.03
N ILE A 367 23.70 29.05 20.10
CA ILE A 367 24.38 27.95 19.43
C ILE A 367 23.99 27.94 17.95
N ALA A 368 24.96 27.72 17.05
CA ALA A 368 24.67 27.59 15.63
C ALA A 368 23.92 26.28 15.35
N VAL A 369 23.05 26.24 14.32
CA VAL A 369 22.27 25.03 14.01
C VAL A 369 22.46 24.58 12.56
N ARG A 370 22.45 23.26 12.38
CA ARG A 370 22.23 22.56 11.11
C ARG A 370 21.07 21.58 11.27
N TRP A 371 19.87 22.03 10.88
CA TRP A 371 18.70 21.17 10.87
C TRP A 371 18.89 19.99 9.90
N TYR A 372 18.57 18.79 10.36
CA TYR A 372 18.55 17.57 9.58
C TYR A 372 17.13 17.00 9.58
N LYS A 373 16.33 17.32 8.56
CA LYS A 373 14.99 16.73 8.42
C LYS A 373 15.06 15.19 8.50
N SER A 374 14.29 14.56 9.38
CA SER A 374 14.35 13.11 9.58
C SER A 374 13.95 12.34 8.32
N VAL A 375 14.43 11.09 8.21
CA VAL A 375 14.07 10.22 7.07
C VAL A 375 12.57 9.92 7.03
N HIS A 376 11.93 9.86 8.20
CA HIS A 376 10.50 9.59 8.33
C HIS A 376 9.66 10.79 7.89
N GLU A 377 9.98 12.02 8.32
CA GLU A 377 9.31 13.24 7.84
C GLU A 377 9.47 13.43 6.33
N ALA A 378 10.64 13.11 5.77
CA ALA A 378 10.91 13.22 4.33
C ALA A 378 10.11 12.23 3.47
N GLY A 379 9.85 11.01 3.98
CA GLY A 379 9.17 9.95 3.22
C GLY A 379 7.67 9.79 3.47
N GLU A 380 7.12 10.31 4.57
CA GLU A 380 5.76 10.00 5.05
C GLU A 380 4.63 10.31 4.05
N GLU A 381 4.80 11.32 3.20
CA GLU A 381 3.85 11.70 2.16
C GLU A 381 3.75 10.69 0.99
N PHE A 382 4.81 9.90 0.76
CA PHE A 382 4.95 8.95 -0.36
C PHE A 382 4.59 7.50 0.01
N ARG A 383 3.86 7.28 1.13
CA ARG A 383 3.63 5.94 1.69
C ARG A 383 2.18 5.50 1.72
N ALA A 384 2.01 4.21 1.40
CA ALA A 384 0.76 3.50 1.57
C ALA A 384 0.27 3.51 3.02
N LYS A 385 -1.06 3.55 3.17
CA LYS A 385 -1.80 3.54 4.43
C LYS A 385 -2.75 2.33 4.44
N ASN A 386 -3.68 2.28 5.39
CA ASN A 386 -4.67 1.20 5.56
C ASN A 386 -4.06 -0.21 5.75
N MET A 387 -2.84 -0.28 6.28
CA MET A 387 -2.18 -1.51 6.70
C MET A 387 -2.43 -1.74 8.20
N SER A 388 -2.27 -2.98 8.66
CA SER A 388 -2.12 -3.31 10.07
C SER A 388 -0.99 -2.49 10.69
N HIS A 389 -1.15 -2.09 11.96
CA HIS A 389 -0.31 -1.07 12.60
C HIS A 389 1.18 -1.43 12.54
N LEU A 390 1.52 -2.64 12.99
CA LEU A 390 2.90 -3.12 13.09
C LEU A 390 3.54 -3.31 11.71
N ALA A 391 2.90 -4.05 10.79
CA ALA A 391 3.44 -4.30 9.46
C ALA A 391 3.57 -3.00 8.64
N GLY A 392 2.56 -2.13 8.71
CA GLY A 392 2.59 -0.82 8.08
C GLY A 392 3.68 0.10 8.63
N SER A 393 3.90 0.10 9.95
CA SER A 393 4.97 0.91 10.55
C SER A 393 6.35 0.39 10.19
N ALA A 394 6.55 -0.94 10.24
CA ALA A 394 7.78 -1.62 9.84
C ALA A 394 8.14 -1.32 8.37
N TYR A 395 7.17 -1.48 7.47
CA TYR A 395 7.29 -1.15 6.05
C TYR A 395 7.69 0.32 5.84
N ARG A 396 6.96 1.28 6.44
CA ARG A 396 7.25 2.71 6.30
C ARG A 396 8.62 3.08 6.85
N GLY A 397 9.01 2.52 7.98
CA GLY A 397 10.33 2.71 8.58
C GLY A 397 11.44 2.33 7.61
N ILE A 398 11.51 1.05 7.22
CA ILE A 398 12.55 0.51 6.34
C ILE A 398 12.63 1.22 4.98
N VAL A 399 11.49 1.56 4.38
CA VAL A 399 11.49 2.29 3.10
C VAL A 399 11.97 3.73 3.27
N ASN A 400 11.52 4.43 4.31
CA ASN A 400 11.95 5.80 4.57
C ASN A 400 13.45 5.87 4.88
N GLU A 401 13.95 4.97 5.74
CA GLU A 401 15.38 4.82 6.00
C GLU A 401 16.17 4.62 4.70
N LYS A 402 15.74 3.73 3.79
CA LYS A 402 16.46 3.40 2.55
C LYS A 402 16.54 4.57 1.57
N LEU A 403 15.41 5.24 1.32
CA LEU A 403 15.29 6.24 0.26
C LEU A 403 15.71 7.65 0.73
N HIS A 404 15.43 8.01 1.98
CA HIS A 404 15.61 9.39 2.47
C HIS A 404 16.86 9.62 3.31
N ASN A 405 17.73 8.62 3.50
CA ASN A 405 19.03 8.84 4.18
C ASN A 405 19.97 9.77 3.39
N GLY A 406 19.94 9.74 2.05
CA GLY A 406 20.75 10.59 1.16
C GLY A 406 22.13 10.07 0.74
N ILE A 407 22.49 8.82 1.07
CA ILE A 407 23.74 8.16 0.60
C ILE A 407 23.63 7.71 -0.86
N ALA A 408 22.47 7.21 -1.27
CA ALA A 408 22.25 6.62 -2.58
C ALA A 408 21.08 7.28 -3.32
N ARG A 409 21.14 7.26 -4.65
CA ARG A 409 20.06 7.66 -5.56
C ARG A 409 19.76 6.46 -6.45
N TYR A 410 18.49 6.11 -6.57
CA TYR A 410 18.06 4.93 -7.32
C TYR A 410 17.38 5.31 -8.64
N SER A 411 17.02 4.29 -9.43
CA SER A 411 16.12 4.45 -10.56
C SER A 411 14.65 4.35 -10.09
N PRO A 412 13.68 4.99 -10.78
CA PRO A 412 12.25 4.80 -10.51
C PRO A 412 11.82 3.32 -10.54
N TYR A 413 12.44 2.51 -11.41
CA TYR A 413 12.17 1.08 -11.53
C TYR A 413 12.67 0.28 -10.31
N TYR A 414 13.87 0.60 -9.80
CA TYR A 414 14.36 0.00 -8.56
C TYR A 414 13.46 0.37 -7.37
N GLU A 415 13.03 1.62 -7.28
CA GLU A 415 12.13 2.05 -6.20
C GLU A 415 10.77 1.36 -6.29
N VAL A 416 10.22 1.15 -7.49
CA VAL A 416 9.02 0.33 -7.65
C VAL A 416 9.22 -1.09 -7.10
N GLY A 417 10.38 -1.70 -7.38
CA GLY A 417 10.76 -2.99 -6.80
C GLY A 417 10.88 -2.99 -5.28
N TYR A 418 11.50 -1.97 -4.71
CA TYR A 418 11.78 -1.87 -3.26
C TYR A 418 10.54 -1.46 -2.45
N VAL A 419 9.75 -0.51 -2.96
CA VAL A 419 8.60 0.08 -2.26
C VAL A 419 7.32 -0.74 -2.47
N TYR A 420 6.98 -1.11 -3.71
CA TYR A 420 5.66 -1.69 -3.99
C TYR A 420 5.68 -3.21 -4.17
N THR A 421 6.78 -3.77 -4.66
CA THR A 421 6.89 -5.22 -4.93
C THR A 421 7.50 -6.01 -3.77
N GLY A 422 8.50 -5.44 -3.08
CA GLY A 422 9.26 -6.07 -1.99
C GLY A 422 8.41 -6.74 -0.92
N LEU A 423 7.53 -5.96 -0.26
CA LEU A 423 6.67 -6.45 0.83
C LEU A 423 5.72 -7.57 0.37
N TYR A 424 5.18 -7.44 -0.84
CA TYR A 424 4.26 -8.42 -1.42
C TYR A 424 4.93 -9.78 -1.67
N VAL A 425 6.05 -9.79 -2.40
CA VAL A 425 6.72 -11.04 -2.76
C VAL A 425 7.31 -11.72 -1.53
N MET A 426 7.83 -10.93 -0.57
CA MET A 426 8.29 -11.41 0.74
C MET A 426 7.17 -12.13 1.51
N GLY A 427 6.03 -11.45 1.71
CA GLY A 427 4.88 -12.01 2.43
C GLY A 427 4.31 -13.27 1.78
N PHE A 428 4.24 -13.30 0.44
CA PHE A 428 3.85 -14.50 -0.30
C PHE A 428 4.85 -15.66 -0.09
N CYS A 429 6.16 -15.40 -0.16
CA CYS A 429 7.18 -16.44 -0.03
C CYS A 429 7.18 -17.05 1.38
N GLN A 430 7.06 -16.22 2.43
CA GLN A 430 6.89 -16.70 3.82
C GLN A 430 5.61 -17.52 3.99
N TRP A 431 4.48 -17.04 3.44
CA TRP A 431 3.21 -17.79 3.48
C TRP A 431 3.33 -19.15 2.79
N LEU A 432 3.93 -19.20 1.60
CA LEU A 432 4.20 -20.41 0.85
C LEU A 432 5.14 -21.37 1.61
N TYR A 433 6.17 -20.85 2.27
CA TYR A 433 7.08 -21.64 3.09
C TYR A 433 6.33 -22.31 4.26
N ARG A 434 5.47 -21.59 4.96
CA ARG A 434 4.64 -22.17 6.03
C ARG A 434 3.70 -23.26 5.51
N ARG A 435 2.96 -23.00 4.41
CA ARG A 435 2.13 -24.01 3.74
C ARG A 435 2.94 -25.26 3.36
N ALA A 436 4.14 -25.08 2.82
CA ALA A 436 5.01 -26.18 2.45
C ALA A 436 5.46 -27.03 3.66
N LYS A 437 5.80 -26.41 4.79
CA LYS A 437 6.12 -27.15 6.03
C LYS A 437 4.89 -27.83 6.63
N GLU A 438 3.75 -27.14 6.69
CA GLU A 438 2.46 -27.66 7.18
C GLU A 438 2.00 -28.90 6.38
N GLU A 439 2.20 -28.89 5.05
CA GLU A 439 1.84 -29.99 4.17
C GLU A 439 2.96 -31.03 3.98
N GLY A 440 4.14 -30.87 4.57
CA GLY A 440 5.28 -31.78 4.37
C GLY A 440 5.76 -31.85 2.91
N ILE A 441 5.74 -30.71 2.22
CA ILE A 441 6.22 -30.56 0.84
C ILE A 441 7.74 -30.48 0.84
N THR A 442 8.35 -31.22 -0.09
CA THR A 442 9.81 -31.35 -0.19
C THR A 442 10.42 -30.57 -1.37
N LYS A 443 9.58 -30.18 -2.34
CA LYS A 443 10.01 -29.47 -3.55
C LYS A 443 8.96 -28.45 -4.03
N ILE A 444 9.39 -27.29 -4.50
CA ILE A 444 8.50 -26.25 -5.07
C ILE A 444 8.81 -26.00 -6.54
N LEU A 445 7.78 -26.05 -7.38
CA LEU A 445 7.84 -25.77 -8.81
C LEU A 445 7.26 -24.38 -9.10
N PHE A 446 8.12 -23.39 -9.33
CA PHE A 446 7.71 -22.05 -9.74
C PHE A 446 7.47 -22.02 -11.25
N LEU A 447 6.23 -21.78 -11.66
CA LEU A 447 5.88 -21.73 -13.08
C LEU A 447 6.33 -20.42 -13.73
N ALA A 448 6.80 -20.52 -14.97
CA ALA A 448 7.04 -19.36 -15.82
C ALA A 448 5.70 -18.64 -16.15
N ARG A 449 5.70 -17.33 -16.41
CA ARG A 449 6.88 -16.45 -16.56
C ARG A 449 7.20 -15.68 -15.29
N GLU A 450 6.16 -15.22 -14.61
CA GLU A 450 6.18 -14.35 -13.45
C GLU A 450 6.88 -14.99 -12.24
N GLY A 451 6.90 -16.33 -12.14
CA GLY A 451 7.53 -17.07 -11.04
C GLY A 451 9.06 -16.89 -10.90
N ASP A 452 9.74 -16.22 -11.84
CA ASP A 452 11.18 -15.95 -11.78
C ASP A 452 11.55 -15.09 -10.55
N LEU A 453 10.83 -13.99 -10.32
CA LEU A 453 11.07 -13.12 -9.17
C LEU A 453 10.77 -13.83 -7.85
N TYR A 454 9.66 -14.58 -7.81
CA TYR A 454 9.24 -15.32 -6.63
C TYR A 454 10.24 -16.41 -6.26
N LYS A 455 10.77 -17.16 -7.23
CA LYS A 455 11.83 -18.14 -6.97
C LYS A 455 13.07 -17.46 -6.40
N LYS A 456 13.52 -16.34 -6.98
CA LYS A 456 14.71 -15.59 -6.49
C LYS A 456 14.53 -15.11 -5.05
N VAL A 457 13.36 -14.59 -4.70
CA VAL A 457 13.04 -14.17 -3.33
C VAL A 457 12.93 -15.37 -2.38
N PHE A 458 12.27 -16.45 -2.82
CA PHE A 458 12.12 -17.67 -2.02
C PHE A 458 13.47 -18.33 -1.72
N ASP A 459 14.34 -18.48 -2.72
CA ASP A 459 15.70 -19.02 -2.57
C ASP A 459 16.55 -18.17 -1.61
N GLN A 460 16.35 -16.84 -1.60
CA GLN A 460 17.03 -15.91 -0.68
C GLN A 460 16.55 -16.06 0.77
N MET A 461 15.26 -16.31 0.98
CA MET A 461 14.65 -16.43 2.32
C MET A 461 14.75 -17.84 2.91
N HIS A 462 14.65 -18.87 2.06
CA HIS A 462 14.45 -20.27 2.43
C HIS A 462 15.36 -21.22 1.62
N PRO A 463 16.71 -21.06 1.70
CA PRO A 463 17.66 -21.89 0.97
C PRO A 463 17.69 -23.36 1.41
N ASP A 464 16.92 -23.74 2.43
CA ASP A 464 16.77 -25.11 2.93
C ASP A 464 15.80 -25.98 2.10
N MET A 465 15.08 -25.40 1.14
CA MET A 465 14.05 -26.09 0.36
C MET A 465 14.44 -26.23 -1.12
N ASP A 466 14.17 -27.39 -1.71
CA ASP A 466 14.43 -27.64 -3.14
C ASP A 466 13.40 -26.88 -4.00
N THR A 467 13.88 -26.06 -4.94
CA THR A 467 13.04 -25.24 -5.81
C THR A 467 13.49 -25.33 -7.27
N GLU A 468 12.52 -25.44 -8.17
CA GLU A 468 12.74 -25.53 -9.61
C GLU A 468 11.98 -24.44 -10.35
N TYR A 469 12.63 -23.80 -11.33
CA TYR A 469 11.93 -22.97 -12.30
C TYR A 469 11.42 -23.86 -13.43
N VAL A 470 10.10 -23.82 -13.66
CA VAL A 470 9.42 -24.67 -14.64
C VAL A 470 8.87 -23.79 -15.74
N LEU A 471 9.53 -23.81 -16.90
CA LEU A 471 8.95 -23.33 -18.16
C LEU A 471 7.60 -23.99 -18.39
N TRP A 472 6.55 -23.19 -18.30
CA TRP A 472 5.16 -23.59 -18.38
C TRP A 472 4.38 -22.39 -18.90
N SER A 473 3.40 -22.61 -19.77
CA SER A 473 2.53 -21.53 -20.24
C SER A 473 1.20 -22.11 -20.71
N ARG A 474 0.22 -21.21 -20.91
CA ARG A 474 -1.18 -21.58 -21.18
C ARG A 474 -1.37 -22.37 -22.49
N ILE A 475 -0.42 -22.32 -23.43
CA ILE A 475 -0.60 -22.90 -24.78
C ILE A 475 -0.15 -24.38 -24.86
N PRO A 476 1.07 -24.78 -24.46
CA PRO A 476 1.45 -26.19 -24.28
C PRO A 476 0.46 -26.95 -23.40
N VAL A 477 0.04 -26.30 -22.31
CA VAL A 477 -1.07 -26.70 -21.43
C VAL A 477 -2.31 -27.15 -22.22
N VAL A 478 -2.82 -26.30 -23.11
CA VAL A 478 -4.08 -26.54 -23.82
C VAL A 478 -3.96 -27.74 -24.76
N LYS A 479 -2.78 -27.95 -25.36
CA LYS A 479 -2.47 -29.13 -26.19
C LYS A 479 -2.46 -30.44 -25.40
N THR A 480 -1.96 -30.43 -24.16
CA THR A 480 -1.87 -31.65 -23.33
C THR A 480 -3.21 -32.15 -22.79
N ILE A 481 -4.25 -31.30 -22.74
CA ILE A 481 -5.56 -31.65 -22.16
C ILE A 481 -6.67 -31.92 -23.19
N VAL A 482 -6.35 -31.98 -24.50
CA VAL A 482 -7.34 -32.19 -25.58
C VAL A 482 -8.16 -33.49 -25.45
N LYS A 483 -7.58 -34.52 -24.83
CA LYS A 483 -8.24 -35.80 -24.52
C LYS A 483 -9.17 -35.72 -23.28
N LYS A 484 -8.99 -34.73 -22.39
CA LYS A 484 -9.80 -34.51 -21.18
C LYS A 484 -11.01 -33.61 -21.43
N ASN A 485 -10.77 -32.44 -22.03
CA ASN A 485 -11.81 -31.41 -22.19
C ASN A 485 -11.52 -30.54 -23.42
N ARG A 486 -12.47 -30.50 -24.36
CA ARG A 486 -12.37 -29.69 -25.59
C ARG A 486 -12.56 -28.19 -25.33
N HIS A 487 -13.26 -27.81 -24.27
CA HIS A 487 -13.69 -26.43 -24.04
C HIS A 487 -12.53 -25.43 -23.85
N PRO A 488 -11.50 -25.67 -23.01
CA PRO A 488 -10.36 -24.75 -22.88
C PRO A 488 -9.63 -24.52 -24.21
N TYR A 489 -9.51 -25.54 -25.04
CA TYR A 489 -8.89 -25.46 -26.36
C TYR A 489 -9.71 -24.58 -27.31
N LEU A 490 -11.00 -24.87 -27.45
CA LEU A 490 -11.90 -24.08 -28.30
C LEU A 490 -12.04 -22.63 -27.82
N LEU A 491 -12.03 -22.40 -26.50
CA LEU A 491 -12.09 -21.07 -25.93
C LEU A 491 -10.81 -20.26 -26.22
N GLN A 492 -9.64 -20.81 -25.94
CA GLN A 492 -8.38 -20.05 -25.98
C GLN A 492 -7.77 -19.95 -27.37
N LEU A 493 -7.83 -21.02 -28.17
CA LEU A 493 -7.19 -21.07 -29.50
C LEU A 493 -8.15 -20.73 -30.65
N VAL A 494 -9.47 -20.72 -30.41
CA VAL A 494 -10.47 -20.32 -31.41
C VAL A 494 -11.24 -19.07 -30.97
N HIS A 495 -12.05 -19.13 -29.91
CA HIS A 495 -12.93 -18.02 -29.54
C HIS A 495 -12.17 -16.72 -29.20
N HIS A 496 -11.14 -16.78 -28.35
CA HIS A 496 -10.30 -15.62 -28.04
C HIS A 496 -9.58 -15.07 -29.28
N LYS A 497 -9.18 -15.94 -30.22
CA LYS A 497 -8.50 -15.53 -31.47
C LYS A 497 -9.46 -14.96 -32.51
N ALA A 498 -10.69 -15.46 -32.58
CA ALA A 498 -11.77 -14.90 -33.38
C ALA A 498 -12.17 -13.50 -32.87
N ASN A 499 -12.10 -13.27 -31.55
CA ASN A 499 -12.45 -12.01 -30.90
C ASN A 499 -11.24 -11.10 -30.63
N ALA A 500 -10.01 -11.52 -30.97
CA ALA A 500 -8.80 -10.72 -30.86
C ALA A 500 -8.87 -9.41 -31.67
N LEU A 501 -8.13 -8.38 -31.27
CA LEU A 501 -8.06 -7.12 -32.02
C LEU A 501 -7.35 -7.32 -33.35
N TYR A 502 -6.31 -8.17 -33.37
CA TYR A 502 -5.56 -8.55 -34.56
C TYR A 502 -5.91 -9.98 -34.96
N LYS A 503 -6.54 -10.14 -36.13
CA LYS A 503 -7.01 -11.44 -36.59
C LYS A 503 -5.86 -12.25 -37.19
N SER A 504 -5.86 -13.56 -36.95
CA SER A 504 -4.91 -14.50 -37.56
C SER A 504 -5.55 -15.18 -38.78
N ARG A 505 -4.78 -15.43 -39.84
CA ARG A 505 -5.25 -16.27 -40.96
C ARG A 505 -5.40 -17.73 -40.48
N VAL A 506 -6.47 -18.41 -40.86
CA VAL A 506 -6.84 -19.73 -40.33
C VAL A 506 -5.75 -20.78 -40.63
N GLY A 507 -5.21 -20.80 -41.85
CA GLY A 507 -4.13 -21.73 -42.24
C GLY A 507 -2.86 -21.53 -41.40
N THR A 508 -2.42 -20.29 -41.25
CA THR A 508 -1.25 -19.92 -40.44
C THR A 508 -1.45 -20.21 -38.95
N LEU A 509 -2.68 -20.04 -38.43
CA LEU A 509 -3.03 -20.41 -37.06
C LEU A 509 -2.92 -21.92 -36.86
N PHE A 510 -3.46 -22.73 -37.79
CA PHE A 510 -3.42 -24.19 -37.74
C PHE A 510 -1.98 -24.71 -37.76
N GLU A 511 -1.11 -24.15 -38.60
CA GLU A 511 0.32 -24.47 -38.62
C GLU A 511 0.99 -24.15 -37.27
N ARG A 512 0.81 -22.93 -36.76
CA ARG A 512 1.47 -22.45 -35.55
C ARG A 512 1.07 -23.19 -34.28
N ILE A 513 -0.20 -23.56 -34.14
CA ILE A 513 -0.63 -24.35 -32.98
C ILE A 513 -0.29 -25.84 -33.13
N GLY A 514 0.13 -26.31 -34.31
CA GLY A 514 0.59 -27.70 -34.54
C GLY A 514 -0.46 -28.63 -35.13
N ILE A 515 -1.56 -28.12 -35.69
CA ILE A 515 -2.63 -28.91 -36.35
C ILE A 515 -2.64 -28.74 -37.88
N ALA A 516 -1.47 -28.51 -38.48
CA ALA A 516 -1.30 -28.33 -39.92
C ALA A 516 -2.02 -29.38 -40.80
N PRO A 517 -2.13 -30.68 -40.44
CA PRO A 517 -2.88 -31.67 -41.21
C PRO A 517 -4.35 -31.29 -41.45
N LEU A 518 -5.02 -30.62 -40.48
CA LEU A 518 -6.43 -30.27 -40.59
C LEU A 518 -6.74 -29.22 -41.68
N LYS A 519 -5.72 -28.63 -42.30
CA LYS A 519 -5.89 -27.70 -43.43
C LYS A 519 -6.60 -28.36 -44.62
N GLU A 520 -6.47 -29.67 -44.82
CA GLU A 520 -7.12 -30.37 -45.94
C GLU A 520 -8.66 -30.31 -45.87
N TYR A 521 -9.23 -30.26 -44.67
CA TYR A 521 -10.67 -30.21 -44.45
C TYR A 521 -11.28 -28.80 -44.58
N LEU A 522 -10.48 -27.72 -44.60
CA LEU A 522 -10.98 -26.34 -44.61
C LEU A 522 -12.00 -26.07 -45.74
N SER A 523 -11.74 -26.63 -46.91
CA SER A 523 -12.62 -26.52 -48.09
C SER A 523 -14.02 -27.09 -47.86
N GLN A 524 -14.14 -28.18 -47.09
CA GLN A 524 -15.42 -28.84 -46.76
C GLN A 524 -16.32 -27.94 -45.90
N TYR A 525 -15.71 -27.08 -45.07
CA TYR A 525 -16.38 -26.10 -44.22
C TYR A 525 -16.49 -24.71 -44.85
N ARG A 526 -16.15 -24.58 -46.15
CA ARG A 526 -16.16 -23.33 -46.93
C ARG A 526 -15.22 -22.24 -46.39
N ILE A 527 -14.12 -22.64 -45.76
CA ILE A 527 -13.08 -21.74 -45.25
C ILE A 527 -11.86 -21.83 -46.19
N ARG A 528 -11.24 -20.70 -46.52
CA ARG A 528 -9.93 -20.67 -47.21
C ARG A 528 -8.79 -20.47 -46.20
N PRO A 529 -7.60 -21.07 -46.40
CA PRO A 529 -6.47 -20.91 -45.49
C PRO A 529 -6.05 -19.44 -45.25
N GLU A 530 -6.27 -18.58 -46.24
CA GLU A 530 -5.91 -17.16 -46.23
C GLU A 530 -6.95 -16.28 -45.51
N GLU A 531 -8.13 -16.80 -45.20
CA GLU A 531 -9.16 -16.07 -44.46
C GLU A 531 -8.74 -15.83 -43.01
N TYR A 532 -9.09 -14.65 -42.51
CA TYR A 532 -8.94 -14.33 -41.10
C TYR A 532 -9.98 -15.09 -40.26
N LEU A 533 -9.55 -15.59 -39.10
CA LEU A 533 -10.47 -16.09 -38.07
C LEU A 533 -11.20 -14.89 -37.45
N THR A 534 -12.52 -14.88 -37.52
CA THR A 534 -13.40 -13.81 -37.05
C THR A 534 -14.65 -14.40 -36.37
N PRO A 535 -15.47 -13.61 -35.65
CA PRO A 535 -16.68 -14.13 -34.99
C PRO A 535 -17.67 -14.77 -35.99
N GLU A 536 -17.68 -14.33 -37.24
CA GLU A 536 -18.58 -14.82 -38.29
C GLU A 536 -18.22 -16.25 -38.76
N ASN A 537 -16.93 -16.59 -38.83
CA ASN A 537 -16.47 -17.94 -39.22
C ASN A 537 -16.04 -18.82 -38.03
N GLU A 538 -16.04 -18.30 -36.80
CA GLU A 538 -15.68 -19.03 -35.57
C GLU A 538 -16.43 -20.36 -35.47
N ASN A 539 -17.75 -20.37 -35.69
CA ASN A 539 -18.57 -21.58 -35.57
C ASN A 539 -18.21 -22.66 -36.61
N ALA A 540 -17.81 -22.27 -37.82
CA ALA A 540 -17.38 -23.21 -38.85
C ALA A 540 -16.02 -23.84 -38.50
N VAL A 541 -15.07 -23.03 -38.02
CA VAL A 541 -13.76 -23.50 -37.52
C VAL A 541 -13.93 -24.41 -36.31
N ARG A 542 -14.78 -24.03 -35.34
CA ARG A 542 -15.10 -24.87 -34.17
C ARG A 542 -15.71 -26.20 -34.58
N LYS A 543 -16.63 -26.21 -35.57
CA LYS A 543 -17.24 -27.45 -36.06
C LYS A 543 -16.22 -28.36 -36.75
N LEU A 544 -15.36 -27.84 -37.63
CA LEU A 544 -14.26 -28.58 -38.26
C LEU A 544 -13.40 -29.28 -37.20
N LEU A 545 -12.94 -28.53 -36.19
CA LEU A 545 -12.11 -29.10 -35.12
C LEU A 545 -12.83 -30.20 -34.33
N ILE A 546 -14.14 -30.03 -34.05
CA ILE A 546 -14.95 -31.00 -33.30
C ILE A 546 -15.20 -32.28 -34.10
N ASP A 547 -15.50 -32.15 -35.40
CA ASP A 547 -15.77 -33.27 -36.30
C ASP A 547 -14.49 -34.09 -36.56
N HIS A 548 -13.31 -33.45 -36.57
CA HIS A 548 -11.98 -34.08 -36.74
C HIS A 548 -11.16 -34.16 -35.44
N TRP A 549 -11.81 -34.25 -34.28
CA TRP A 549 -11.13 -34.10 -32.97
C TRP A 549 -10.07 -35.18 -32.69
N ASP A 550 -10.23 -36.40 -33.21
CA ASP A 550 -9.24 -37.46 -33.01
C ASP A 550 -7.93 -37.16 -33.74
N LEU A 551 -7.99 -36.47 -34.89
CA LEU A 551 -6.81 -35.97 -35.58
C LEU A 551 -6.16 -34.79 -34.82
N VAL A 552 -6.96 -33.93 -34.17
CA VAL A 552 -6.45 -32.91 -33.23
C VAL A 552 -5.69 -33.57 -32.08
N CYS A 553 -6.23 -34.65 -31.51
CA CYS A 553 -5.56 -35.42 -30.45
C CYS A 553 -4.24 -36.04 -30.93
N ALA A 554 -4.23 -36.63 -32.13
CA ALA A 554 -3.05 -37.27 -32.73
C ALA A 554 -1.91 -36.27 -32.99
N CYS A 555 -2.24 -35.02 -33.39
CA CYS A 555 -1.23 -33.97 -33.60
C CYS A 555 -0.41 -33.62 -32.35
N TYR A 556 -0.88 -33.95 -31.15
CA TYR A 556 -0.25 -33.57 -29.88
C TYR A 556 0.37 -34.72 -29.09
N GLU A 557 0.52 -35.90 -29.68
CA GLU A 557 1.09 -37.05 -28.94
C GLU A 557 2.60 -36.90 -28.67
N ALA A 558 3.35 -36.30 -29.61
CA ALA A 558 4.75 -35.93 -29.40
C ALA A 558 4.91 -34.87 -28.29
N ASP A 559 4.10 -33.80 -28.33
CA ASP A 559 4.05 -32.77 -27.29
C ASP A 559 3.74 -33.37 -25.91
N GLN A 560 2.80 -34.33 -25.82
CA GLN A 560 2.45 -35.02 -24.57
C GLN A 560 3.60 -35.88 -24.02
N ALA A 561 4.39 -36.52 -24.89
CA ALA A 561 5.56 -37.29 -24.48
C ALA A 561 6.70 -36.38 -23.98
N ALA A 562 6.98 -35.27 -24.67
CA ALA A 562 7.97 -34.28 -24.26
C ALA A 562 7.61 -33.64 -22.90
N VAL A 563 6.33 -33.24 -22.72
CA VAL A 563 5.83 -32.71 -21.43
C VAL A 563 5.94 -33.75 -20.32
N LYS A 564 5.64 -35.03 -20.58
CA LYS A 564 5.80 -36.11 -19.58
C LYS A 564 7.26 -36.20 -19.12
N ALA A 565 8.20 -36.31 -20.05
CA ALA A 565 9.63 -36.41 -19.73
C ALA A 565 10.12 -35.17 -18.96
N TYR A 566 9.70 -33.99 -19.40
CA TYR A 566 10.06 -32.70 -18.79
C TYR A 566 9.55 -32.58 -17.34
N LEU A 567 8.26 -32.85 -17.09
CA LEU A 567 7.69 -32.81 -15.74
C LEU A 567 8.27 -33.91 -14.83
N THR A 568 8.51 -35.13 -15.37
CA THR A 568 9.15 -36.22 -14.61
C THR A 568 10.52 -35.76 -14.10
N ARG A 569 11.33 -35.14 -14.96
CA ARG A 569 12.65 -34.61 -14.59
C ARG A 569 12.56 -33.47 -13.57
N LYS A 570 11.57 -32.58 -13.69
CA LYS A 570 11.41 -31.41 -12.80
C LYS A 570 10.85 -31.77 -11.42
N ILE A 571 9.96 -32.75 -11.33
CA ILE A 571 9.47 -33.29 -10.05
C ILE A 571 10.54 -34.17 -9.40
N GLY A 572 11.24 -35.00 -10.19
CA GLY A 572 12.26 -35.90 -9.68
C GLY A 572 11.68 -36.96 -8.75
N ALA A 573 12.37 -37.22 -7.63
CA ALA A 573 11.97 -38.20 -6.61
C ALA A 573 11.14 -37.60 -5.45
N ALA A 574 10.61 -36.38 -5.60
CA ALA A 574 9.82 -35.74 -4.57
C ALA A 574 8.43 -36.40 -4.43
N GLY A 575 8.16 -37.09 -3.31
CA GLY A 575 6.84 -37.68 -3.06
C GLY A 575 5.72 -36.67 -2.78
N ARG A 576 6.09 -35.42 -2.43
CA ARG A 576 5.15 -34.29 -2.21
C ARG A 576 5.79 -33.01 -2.74
N ALA A 577 5.16 -32.38 -3.72
CA ALA A 577 5.63 -31.16 -4.36
C ALA A 577 4.54 -30.07 -4.44
N ALA A 578 4.95 -28.81 -4.37
CA ALA A 578 4.11 -27.65 -4.64
C ALA A 578 4.25 -27.22 -6.11
N VAL A 579 3.17 -26.71 -6.70
CA VAL A 579 3.21 -25.94 -7.95
C VAL A 579 2.66 -24.55 -7.70
N VAL A 580 3.43 -23.54 -8.09
CA VAL A 580 3.18 -22.13 -7.79
C VAL A 580 2.98 -21.35 -9.08
N ASP A 581 1.88 -20.62 -9.19
CA ASP A 581 1.60 -19.69 -10.29
C ASP A 581 1.17 -18.32 -9.75
N VAL A 582 1.52 -17.27 -10.46
CA VAL A 582 1.03 -15.90 -10.24
C VAL A 582 -0.26 -15.67 -11.04
N GLY A 583 -0.52 -16.53 -12.03
CA GLY A 583 -1.66 -16.53 -12.92
C GLY A 583 -3.01 -16.62 -12.24
N TRP A 584 -3.79 -15.56 -12.44
CA TRP A 584 -5.11 -15.28 -11.88
C TRP A 584 -6.19 -16.37 -11.89
N SER A 585 -6.08 -17.43 -12.69
CA SER A 585 -7.18 -18.39 -12.92
C SER A 585 -6.94 -19.81 -12.41
N GLY A 586 -5.78 -20.10 -11.80
CA GLY A 586 -5.48 -21.44 -11.23
C GLY A 586 -5.38 -22.60 -12.22
N ASN A 587 -5.64 -22.37 -13.51
CA ASN A 587 -5.65 -23.42 -14.52
C ASN A 587 -4.30 -24.15 -14.60
N ASN A 588 -3.20 -23.39 -14.69
CA ASN A 588 -1.86 -23.95 -14.88
C ASN A 588 -1.47 -24.94 -13.76
N VAL A 589 -1.64 -24.55 -12.49
CA VAL A 589 -1.30 -25.40 -11.33
C VAL A 589 -2.19 -26.65 -11.29
N LEU A 590 -3.50 -26.51 -11.52
CA LEU A 590 -4.44 -27.63 -11.58
C LEU A 590 -4.17 -28.59 -12.75
N GLN A 591 -3.59 -28.10 -13.85
CA GLN A 591 -3.22 -28.92 -14.99
C GLN A 591 -1.92 -29.69 -14.74
N VAL A 592 -0.90 -29.08 -14.11
CA VAL A 592 0.29 -29.83 -13.67
C VAL A 592 -0.10 -30.93 -12.69
N LYS A 593 -0.96 -30.61 -11.71
CA LYS A 593 -1.54 -31.60 -10.77
C LYS A 593 -2.25 -32.74 -11.51
N TYR A 594 -3.16 -32.42 -12.43
CA TYR A 594 -3.87 -33.42 -13.23
C TYR A 594 -2.94 -34.31 -14.04
N LEU A 595 -1.96 -33.72 -14.72
CA LEU A 595 -1.01 -34.46 -15.56
C LEU A 595 -0.15 -35.39 -14.71
N ALA A 596 0.45 -34.89 -13.62
CA ALA A 596 1.27 -35.68 -12.72
C ALA A 596 0.50 -36.83 -12.05
N GLU A 597 -0.62 -36.53 -11.39
CA GLU A 597 -1.33 -37.50 -10.55
C GLU A 597 -2.24 -38.45 -11.35
N GLN A 598 -2.93 -37.97 -12.40
CA GLN A 598 -3.98 -38.75 -13.07
C GLN A 598 -3.57 -39.30 -14.45
N VAL A 599 -2.76 -38.57 -15.22
CA VAL A 599 -2.38 -38.98 -16.59
C VAL A 599 -1.06 -39.74 -16.60
N TYR A 600 -0.07 -39.25 -15.86
CA TYR A 600 1.27 -39.84 -15.81
C TYR A 600 1.47 -40.78 -14.62
N GLN A 601 0.55 -40.74 -13.63
CA GLN A 601 0.54 -41.59 -12.44
C GLN A 601 1.90 -41.58 -11.71
N MET A 602 2.44 -40.38 -11.53
CA MET A 602 3.68 -40.15 -10.80
C MET A 602 3.47 -40.46 -9.31
N ASP A 603 4.48 -41.02 -8.66
CA ASP A 603 4.51 -41.23 -7.21
C ASP A 603 4.84 -39.90 -6.48
N CYS A 604 3.99 -38.89 -6.73
CA CYS A 604 4.12 -37.54 -6.20
C CYS A 604 2.74 -36.91 -6.04
N ARG A 605 2.40 -36.49 -4.82
CA ARG A 605 1.22 -35.65 -4.57
C ARG A 605 1.55 -34.18 -4.84
N ILE A 606 0.70 -33.52 -5.61
CA ILE A 606 0.84 -32.10 -5.98
C ILE A 606 -0.12 -31.22 -5.18
N SER A 607 0.41 -30.18 -4.56
CA SER A 607 -0.36 -29.09 -3.94
C SER A 607 -0.24 -27.81 -4.80
N CYS A 608 -1.33 -27.04 -4.89
CA CYS A 608 -1.47 -25.92 -5.82
C CYS A 608 -1.58 -24.60 -5.06
N PHE A 609 -0.65 -23.67 -5.31
CA PHE A 609 -0.64 -22.36 -4.66
C PHE A 609 -0.66 -21.23 -5.68
N LEU A 610 -1.44 -20.18 -5.40
CA LEU A 610 -1.48 -18.97 -6.21
C LEU A 610 -1.11 -17.72 -5.42
N ALA A 611 -0.30 -16.88 -6.04
CA ALA A 611 0.04 -15.57 -5.47
C ALA A 611 -1.14 -14.58 -5.54
N ALA A 612 -2.00 -14.70 -6.57
CA ALA A 612 -3.20 -13.90 -6.78
C ALA A 612 -4.26 -14.68 -7.56
N ALA A 613 -5.55 -14.40 -7.32
CA ALA A 613 -6.67 -14.94 -8.10
C ALA A 613 -7.61 -13.86 -8.67
N ARG A 614 -8.39 -14.21 -9.70
CA ARG A 614 -9.41 -13.35 -10.31
C ARG A 614 -10.74 -14.09 -10.42
N ASN A 615 -11.82 -13.42 -10.01
CA ASN A 615 -13.19 -13.86 -10.22
C ASN A 615 -13.62 -13.67 -11.69
N VAL A 616 -13.10 -14.52 -12.59
CA VAL A 616 -13.60 -14.64 -13.98
C VAL A 616 -14.81 -15.58 -14.04
N ASN A 617 -14.84 -16.59 -13.16
CA ASN A 617 -15.95 -17.52 -12.96
C ASN A 617 -16.07 -17.80 -11.45
N ASP A 618 -16.90 -17.04 -10.74
CA ASP A 618 -17.10 -17.13 -9.27
C ASP A 618 -17.33 -18.58 -8.79
N THR A 619 -17.99 -19.42 -9.59
CA THR A 619 -18.34 -20.79 -9.22
C THR A 619 -17.17 -21.76 -9.22
N TYR A 620 -16.24 -21.69 -10.20
CA TYR A 620 -15.19 -22.71 -10.32
C TYR A 620 -14.07 -22.50 -9.30
N MET A 621 -13.48 -21.30 -9.24
CA MET A 621 -12.37 -21.02 -8.33
C MET A 621 -12.81 -21.06 -6.86
N ALA A 622 -14.02 -20.58 -6.52
CA ALA A 622 -14.52 -20.71 -5.15
C ALA A 622 -14.66 -22.17 -4.71
N ALA A 623 -15.15 -23.07 -5.59
CA ALA A 623 -15.25 -24.49 -5.28
C ALA A 623 -13.87 -25.16 -5.11
N MET A 624 -12.89 -24.81 -5.94
CA MET A 624 -11.51 -25.31 -5.79
C MET A 624 -10.87 -24.85 -4.46
N MET A 625 -11.07 -23.58 -4.08
CA MET A 625 -10.58 -23.04 -2.80
C MET A 625 -11.26 -23.69 -1.59
N GLN A 626 -12.60 -23.85 -1.62
CA GLN A 626 -13.35 -24.49 -0.52
C GLN A 626 -12.92 -25.94 -0.28
N LYS A 627 -12.57 -26.67 -1.34
CA LYS A 627 -12.02 -28.03 -1.24
C LYS A 627 -10.53 -28.10 -0.91
N ARG A 628 -9.84 -26.95 -0.86
CA ARG A 628 -8.37 -26.83 -0.80
C ARG A 628 -7.67 -27.60 -1.94
N GLU A 629 -8.28 -27.64 -3.13
CA GLU A 629 -7.61 -28.08 -4.37
C GLU A 629 -6.65 -27.00 -4.89
N VAL A 630 -6.87 -25.72 -4.51
CA VAL A 630 -5.98 -24.57 -4.74
C VAL A 630 -6.04 -23.65 -3.52
N GLU A 631 -4.89 -23.27 -2.96
CA GLU A 631 -4.81 -22.22 -1.93
C GLU A 631 -4.25 -20.92 -2.53
N VAL A 632 -4.72 -19.76 -2.04
CA VAL A 632 -4.47 -18.45 -2.66
C VAL A 632 -4.16 -17.40 -1.60
N TYR A 633 -3.12 -16.61 -1.84
CA TYR A 633 -2.66 -15.55 -0.94
C TYR A 633 -3.41 -14.22 -1.13
N LEU A 634 -3.32 -13.57 -2.31
CA LEU A 634 -4.11 -12.38 -2.64
C LEU A 634 -5.42 -12.76 -3.35
N PHE A 635 -6.50 -12.04 -3.06
CA PHE A 635 -7.80 -12.19 -3.74
C PHE A 635 -8.45 -13.57 -3.55
N SER A 636 -8.13 -14.25 -2.45
CA SER A 636 -8.84 -15.43 -2.00
C SER A 636 -10.28 -15.09 -1.64
N ASN A 637 -11.23 -15.79 -2.25
CA ASN A 637 -12.65 -15.69 -1.93
C ASN A 637 -12.98 -16.09 -0.48
N LEU A 638 -12.05 -16.74 0.24
CA LEU A 638 -12.22 -17.15 1.63
C LEU A 638 -11.67 -16.14 2.66
N TYR A 639 -10.70 -15.31 2.26
CA TYR A 639 -9.92 -14.49 3.22
C TYR A 639 -9.88 -12.99 2.91
N ASN A 640 -9.88 -12.59 1.63
CA ASN A 640 -9.64 -11.19 1.25
C ASN A 640 -10.33 -10.79 -0.07
N LYS A 641 -11.57 -11.26 -0.29
CA LYS A 641 -12.39 -10.93 -1.47
C LYS A 641 -12.55 -9.41 -1.70
N GLY A 642 -12.68 -8.59 -0.66
CA GLY A 642 -12.83 -7.14 -0.81
C GLY A 642 -11.71 -6.47 -1.62
N LEU A 643 -10.47 -6.93 -1.44
CA LEU A 643 -9.31 -6.45 -2.21
C LEU A 643 -9.44 -6.72 -3.71
N HIS A 644 -10.05 -7.86 -4.08
CA HIS A 644 -10.28 -8.23 -5.46
C HIS A 644 -11.30 -7.30 -6.11
N ASP A 645 -12.36 -6.99 -5.40
CA ASP A 645 -13.46 -6.19 -5.91
C ASP A 645 -13.01 -4.73 -6.11
N GLU A 646 -12.19 -4.19 -5.19
CA GLU A 646 -11.47 -2.92 -5.40
C GLU A 646 -10.48 -2.99 -6.57
N HIS A 647 -9.71 -4.08 -6.69
CA HIS A 647 -8.75 -4.28 -7.78
C HIS A 647 -9.44 -4.29 -9.16
N GLN A 648 -10.60 -4.94 -9.30
CA GLN A 648 -11.35 -4.94 -10.57
C GLN A 648 -12.15 -3.65 -10.82
N ALA A 649 -12.61 -2.95 -9.78
CA ALA A 649 -13.32 -1.68 -9.92
C ALA A 649 -12.39 -0.53 -10.33
N GLY A 650 -11.14 -0.54 -9.86
CA GLY A 650 -10.14 0.47 -10.20
C GLY A 650 -9.69 0.45 -11.66
N ASN A 651 -9.28 1.61 -12.17
CA ASN A 651 -8.56 1.79 -13.44
C ASN A 651 -9.13 1.05 -14.66
N ARG A 652 -10.47 0.93 -14.73
CA ARG A 652 -11.20 0.20 -15.78
C ARG A 652 -10.64 -1.21 -16.04
N LYS A 653 -10.30 -1.93 -14.95
CA LYS A 653 -9.72 -3.29 -14.94
C LYS A 653 -8.25 -3.42 -15.40
N LEU A 654 -7.52 -2.31 -15.55
CA LEU A 654 -6.08 -2.34 -15.88
C LEU A 654 -5.16 -2.62 -14.68
N ASN A 655 -5.69 -2.71 -13.45
CA ASN A 655 -4.89 -3.05 -12.28
C ASN A 655 -4.18 -4.40 -12.39
N SER A 656 -4.81 -5.42 -12.98
CA SER A 656 -4.14 -6.73 -13.14
C SER A 656 -2.94 -6.64 -14.07
N PHE A 657 -3.02 -5.79 -15.10
CA PHE A 657 -1.93 -5.50 -16.01
C PHE A 657 -0.80 -4.69 -15.34
N PHE A 658 -1.12 -3.66 -14.54
CA PHE A 658 -0.11 -2.94 -13.74
C PHE A 658 0.55 -3.84 -12.69
N PHE A 659 -0.18 -4.81 -12.14
CA PHE A 659 0.35 -5.78 -11.18
C PHE A 659 1.32 -6.77 -11.84
N GLU A 660 0.97 -7.27 -13.03
CA GLU A 660 1.83 -8.15 -13.82
C GLU A 660 3.18 -7.50 -14.14
N ILE A 661 3.22 -6.21 -14.50
CA ILE A 661 4.46 -5.44 -14.76
C ILE A 661 5.47 -5.55 -13.60
N LEU A 662 5.00 -5.55 -12.35
CA LEU A 662 5.87 -5.58 -11.17
C LEU A 662 6.66 -6.88 -11.00
N THR A 663 6.32 -7.94 -11.75
CA THR A 663 6.86 -9.30 -11.56
C THR A 663 7.31 -9.95 -12.87
N GLN A 664 7.43 -9.16 -13.96
CA GLN A 664 7.85 -9.67 -15.26
C GLN A 664 9.33 -10.09 -15.28
N SER A 665 9.59 -11.35 -15.62
CA SER A 665 10.95 -11.87 -15.80
C SER A 665 11.70 -11.19 -16.97
N CYS A 666 13.01 -11.43 -17.04
CA CYS A 666 13.84 -11.11 -18.21
C CYS A 666 13.93 -12.29 -19.21
N THR A 667 12.83 -13.02 -19.43
CA THR A 667 12.78 -14.16 -20.36
C THR A 667 11.54 -14.07 -21.26
N PRO A 668 11.59 -14.52 -22.53
CA PRO A 668 10.43 -14.57 -23.41
C PRO A 668 9.40 -15.62 -22.95
N THR A 669 8.15 -15.47 -23.39
CA THR A 669 7.09 -16.44 -23.08
C THR A 669 7.38 -17.80 -23.71
N PHE A 670 7.33 -18.87 -22.93
CA PHE A 670 7.48 -20.25 -23.41
C PHE A 670 6.29 -20.66 -24.30
N LEU A 671 6.56 -21.22 -25.49
CA LEU A 671 5.54 -21.62 -26.46
C LEU A 671 5.37 -23.14 -26.60
N GLY A 672 6.33 -23.94 -26.14
CA GLY A 672 6.29 -25.40 -26.22
C GLY A 672 7.62 -26.01 -26.60
N PHE A 673 7.57 -27.20 -27.20
CA PHE A 673 8.75 -27.95 -27.64
C PHE A 673 8.82 -27.94 -29.18
N ASP A 674 10.03 -27.99 -29.72
CA ASP A 674 10.26 -28.32 -31.13
C ASP A 674 10.25 -29.85 -31.35
N GLY A 675 10.43 -30.27 -32.61
CA GLY A 675 10.43 -31.70 -32.98
C GLY A 675 11.59 -32.53 -32.43
N GLU A 676 12.63 -31.90 -31.89
CA GLU A 676 13.78 -32.54 -31.24
C GLU A 676 13.71 -32.45 -29.70
N GLY A 677 12.69 -31.76 -29.16
CA GLY A 677 12.49 -31.55 -27.72
C GLY A 677 13.21 -30.30 -27.17
N GLY A 678 13.73 -29.42 -28.03
CA GLY A 678 14.22 -28.09 -27.65
C GLY A 678 13.08 -27.15 -27.28
N PHE A 679 13.41 -26.05 -26.58
CA PHE A 679 12.39 -25.11 -26.09
C PHE A 679 12.09 -24.00 -27.11
N LEU A 680 10.80 -23.82 -27.41
CA LEU A 680 10.28 -22.73 -28.23
C LEU A 680 9.84 -21.54 -27.36
N TYR A 681 10.08 -20.33 -27.83
CA TYR A 681 9.75 -19.08 -27.16
C TYR A 681 9.09 -18.07 -28.12
N ASP A 682 8.29 -17.16 -27.55
CA ASP A 682 7.73 -16.02 -28.27
C ASP A 682 8.75 -14.88 -28.40
N ILE A 683 8.37 -13.80 -29.06
CA ILE A 683 9.21 -12.61 -29.26
C ILE A 683 9.62 -12.03 -27.89
N PRO A 684 10.93 -11.83 -27.62
CA PRO A 684 11.39 -11.26 -26.36
C PRO A 684 11.18 -9.75 -26.32
N GLU A 685 10.59 -9.26 -25.23
CA GLU A 685 10.40 -7.83 -24.93
C GLU A 685 11.67 -7.24 -24.30
N VAL A 686 12.78 -7.33 -25.03
CA VAL A 686 14.14 -6.97 -24.56
C VAL A 686 14.26 -5.54 -24.06
N GLU A 687 13.42 -4.63 -24.59
CA GLU A 687 13.33 -3.23 -24.21
C GLU A 687 12.94 -3.04 -22.73
N ASN A 688 12.25 -4.01 -22.13
CA ASN A 688 11.86 -3.98 -20.73
C ASN A 688 12.91 -4.59 -19.79
N TYR A 689 13.89 -5.36 -20.31
CA TYR A 689 14.72 -6.21 -19.45
C TYR A 689 15.62 -5.43 -18.50
N GLU A 690 16.00 -4.20 -18.84
CA GLU A 690 16.72 -3.31 -17.91
C GLU A 690 15.82 -2.87 -16.75
N HIS A 691 14.61 -2.41 -17.04
CA HIS A 691 13.61 -2.04 -16.04
C HIS A 691 13.25 -3.21 -15.12
N ASN A 692 13.09 -4.41 -15.68
CA ASN A 692 12.77 -5.62 -14.92
C ASN A 692 13.93 -6.02 -13.98
N ARG A 693 15.19 -5.90 -14.42
CA ARG A 693 16.36 -6.12 -13.53
C ARG A 693 16.40 -5.11 -12.39
N GLU A 694 16.10 -3.84 -12.65
CA GLU A 694 16.04 -2.80 -11.61
C GLU A 694 14.95 -3.11 -10.58
N ILE A 695 13.73 -3.45 -11.02
CA ILE A 695 12.61 -3.88 -10.15
C ILE A 695 13.03 -5.10 -9.32
N HIS A 696 13.57 -6.15 -9.95
CA HIS A 696 14.02 -7.36 -9.26
C HIS A 696 15.10 -7.05 -8.21
N ARG A 697 16.06 -6.17 -8.51
CA ARG A 697 17.10 -5.75 -7.55
C ARG A 697 16.46 -5.01 -6.37
N GLY A 698 15.52 -4.10 -6.62
CA GLY A 698 14.77 -3.40 -5.57
C GLY A 698 14.01 -4.36 -4.65
N THR A 699 13.32 -5.34 -5.22
CA THR A 699 12.58 -6.36 -4.45
C THR A 699 13.51 -7.22 -3.60
N LEU A 700 14.61 -7.73 -4.15
CA LEU A 700 15.58 -8.55 -3.41
C LEU A 700 16.28 -7.74 -2.31
N ASP A 701 16.60 -6.48 -2.58
CA ASP A 701 17.16 -5.55 -1.60
C ASP A 701 16.18 -5.26 -0.46
N PHE A 702 14.89 -5.03 -0.73
CA PHE A 702 13.88 -4.87 0.32
C PHE A 702 13.77 -6.14 1.18
N VAL A 703 13.69 -7.31 0.55
CA VAL A 703 13.58 -8.59 1.26
C VAL A 703 14.78 -8.79 2.19
N ARG A 704 16.01 -8.54 1.72
CA ARG A 704 17.21 -8.66 2.54
C ARG A 704 17.19 -7.65 3.69
N ASP A 705 16.97 -6.38 3.38
CA ASP A 705 17.04 -5.30 4.38
C ASP A 705 15.94 -5.47 5.46
N TYR A 706 14.77 -6.04 5.12
CA TYR A 706 13.69 -6.39 6.05
C TYR A 706 13.99 -7.66 6.87
N THR A 707 14.45 -8.73 6.22
CA THR A 707 14.78 -10.01 6.91
C THR A 707 15.98 -9.86 7.85
N GLU A 708 16.99 -9.08 7.48
CA GLU A 708 18.12 -8.77 8.36
C GLU A 708 17.68 -7.93 9.57
N ARG A 709 16.79 -6.95 9.36
CA ARG A 709 16.31 -6.05 10.43
C ARG A 709 15.52 -6.79 11.50
N PHE A 710 14.64 -7.70 11.11
CA PHE A 710 13.77 -8.44 12.02
C PHE A 710 14.18 -9.91 12.20
N ARG A 711 15.47 -10.24 12.05
CA ARG A 711 15.98 -11.61 12.17
C ARG A 711 15.67 -12.27 13.52
N ASP A 712 15.61 -11.47 14.59
CA ASP A 712 15.31 -11.90 15.95
C ASP A 712 13.80 -11.91 16.27
N PHE A 713 12.96 -11.61 15.27
CA PHE A 713 11.50 -11.52 15.35
C PHE A 713 10.85 -12.20 14.14
N PRO A 714 10.94 -13.55 13.99
CA PRO A 714 10.56 -14.23 12.74
C PRO A 714 9.10 -14.01 12.31
N TYR A 715 8.19 -13.78 13.26
CA TYR A 715 6.79 -13.47 13.01
C TYR A 715 6.57 -12.15 12.23
N MET A 716 7.56 -11.25 12.18
CA MET A 716 7.50 -10.04 11.37
C MET A 716 7.46 -10.33 9.86
N MET A 717 7.85 -11.54 9.43
CA MET A 717 7.75 -11.95 8.02
C MET A 717 6.32 -12.35 7.63
N ASP A 718 5.42 -12.59 8.59
CA ASP A 718 4.05 -13.05 8.35
C ASP A 718 3.11 -11.90 7.97
N ILE A 719 3.37 -11.33 6.79
CA ILE A 719 2.57 -10.26 6.20
C ILE A 719 1.24 -10.80 5.68
N SER A 720 0.14 -10.14 6.07
CA SER A 720 -1.20 -10.49 5.57
C SER A 720 -1.36 -10.14 4.09
N GLY A 721 -2.21 -10.87 3.36
CA GLY A 721 -2.52 -10.52 1.96
C GLY A 721 -3.15 -9.13 1.81
N HIS A 722 -3.74 -8.56 2.86
CA HIS A 722 -4.18 -7.17 2.89
C HIS A 722 -2.99 -6.21 2.89
N ASP A 723 -2.08 -6.37 3.85
CA ASP A 723 -0.91 -5.52 4.01
C ASP A 723 0.03 -5.58 2.81
N ALA A 724 0.25 -6.78 2.27
CA ALA A 724 1.01 -7.01 1.06
C ALA A 724 0.45 -6.27 -0.17
N TYR A 725 -0.88 -6.08 -0.25
CA TYR A 725 -1.52 -5.42 -1.39
C TYR A 725 -1.55 -3.89 -1.29
N MET A 726 -1.48 -3.32 -0.08
CA MET A 726 -1.58 -1.86 0.11
C MET A 726 -0.50 -1.06 -0.65
N PRO A 727 0.80 -1.44 -0.67
CA PRO A 727 1.80 -0.73 -1.48
C PRO A 727 1.45 -0.70 -2.98
N PHE A 728 1.00 -1.82 -3.56
CA PHE A 728 0.57 -1.86 -4.96
C PHE A 728 -0.66 -0.96 -5.20
N GLN A 729 -1.67 -0.99 -4.33
CA GLN A 729 -2.86 -0.17 -4.52
C GLN A 729 -2.52 1.34 -4.53
N TYR A 730 -1.60 1.76 -3.67
CA TYR A 730 -1.08 3.13 -3.64
C TYR A 730 -0.38 3.51 -4.95
N PHE A 731 0.46 2.62 -5.49
CA PHE A 731 1.10 2.77 -6.80
C PHE A 731 0.08 2.84 -7.94
N ALA A 732 -0.87 1.90 -8.01
CA ALA A 732 -1.88 1.83 -9.07
C ALA A 732 -2.81 3.06 -9.11
N ASN A 733 -2.97 3.78 -8.01
CA ASN A 733 -3.74 5.03 -7.96
C ASN A 733 -3.00 6.24 -8.60
N ASN A 734 -1.72 6.11 -8.96
CA ASN A 734 -0.88 7.20 -9.49
C ASN A 734 -0.65 7.10 -11.01
N LEU A 735 -1.72 7.26 -11.79
CA LEU A 735 -1.71 7.08 -13.25
C LEU A 735 -0.77 8.04 -14.00
N SER A 736 -0.59 9.28 -13.55
CA SER A 736 0.35 10.25 -14.15
C SER A 736 1.79 9.72 -14.10
N TRP A 737 2.18 9.20 -12.94
CA TRP A 737 3.49 8.63 -12.69
C TRP A 737 3.70 7.35 -13.50
N ILE A 738 2.71 6.45 -13.54
CA ILE A 738 2.75 5.22 -14.36
C ILE A 738 2.89 5.58 -15.85
N SER A 739 2.09 6.52 -16.36
CA SER A 739 2.19 7.01 -17.74
C SER A 739 3.58 7.58 -18.05
N LYS A 740 4.17 8.34 -17.11
CA LYS A 740 5.49 8.94 -17.27
C LYS A 740 6.65 7.93 -17.32
N TYR A 741 6.70 6.98 -16.38
CA TYR A 741 7.86 6.07 -16.24
C TYR A 741 7.65 4.71 -16.90
N PHE A 742 6.42 4.23 -16.97
CA PHE A 742 6.08 2.95 -17.60
C PHE A 742 5.39 3.11 -18.96
N GLY A 743 5.04 4.34 -19.40
CA GLY A 743 4.32 4.57 -20.66
C GLY A 743 4.91 3.92 -21.91
N GLY A 744 6.25 3.81 -21.97
CA GLY A 744 6.99 3.13 -23.04
C GLY A 744 7.22 1.62 -22.85
N TYR A 745 6.86 1.06 -21.69
CA TYR A 745 6.99 -0.37 -21.37
C TYR A 745 6.12 -1.19 -22.34
N LEU A 746 6.72 -2.19 -23.00
CA LEU A 746 6.11 -2.93 -24.10
C LEU A 746 5.53 -4.28 -23.67
N PHE A 747 4.58 -4.80 -24.42
CA PHE A 747 4.05 -6.16 -24.23
C PHE A 747 3.48 -6.68 -25.55
N GLY A 748 3.69 -7.97 -25.81
CA GLY A 748 3.10 -8.65 -26.95
C GLY A 748 1.59 -8.86 -26.74
N ARG A 749 0.75 -8.31 -27.64
CA ARG A 749 -0.65 -8.74 -27.70
C ARG A 749 -0.78 -10.07 -28.43
N ASP A 750 -1.71 -10.89 -27.95
CA ASP A 750 -2.22 -12.06 -28.66
C ASP A 750 -1.14 -13.08 -29.09
N LEU A 751 -0.39 -13.65 -28.12
CA LEU A 751 0.56 -14.79 -28.27
C LEU A 751 0.34 -15.64 -29.54
N PHE A 752 1.35 -15.77 -30.40
CA PHE A 752 1.27 -16.22 -31.82
C PHE A 752 0.72 -15.19 -32.84
N ALA A 753 0.71 -13.89 -32.56
CA ALA A 753 0.47 -12.85 -33.58
C ALA A 753 1.46 -12.98 -34.76
N THR A 754 1.01 -12.67 -35.98
CA THR A 754 1.70 -13.06 -37.23
C THR A 754 3.05 -12.37 -37.41
N GLN A 755 4.02 -13.07 -38.02
CA GLN A 755 5.33 -12.50 -38.37
C GLN A 755 5.26 -11.38 -39.43
N GLU A 756 4.11 -11.15 -40.08
CA GLU A 756 3.90 -10.01 -40.97
C GLU A 756 3.82 -8.68 -40.18
N LYS A 757 3.21 -8.67 -38.97
CA LYS A 757 3.28 -7.59 -37.98
C LYS A 757 2.97 -8.12 -36.57
N ALA A 758 4.01 -8.42 -35.79
CA ALA A 758 3.85 -8.62 -34.35
C ALA A 758 3.50 -7.27 -33.71
N VAL A 759 2.35 -7.18 -33.01
CA VAL A 759 1.92 -5.94 -32.39
C VAL A 759 2.35 -5.92 -30.93
N MET A 760 3.55 -5.41 -30.72
CA MET A 760 3.95 -4.85 -29.43
C MET A 760 3.11 -3.60 -29.19
N GLU A 761 2.56 -3.48 -27.98
CA GLU A 761 1.85 -2.28 -27.54
C GLU A 761 2.53 -1.74 -26.28
N SER A 762 2.50 -0.41 -26.12
CA SER A 762 3.05 0.26 -24.95
C SER A 762 1.97 0.58 -23.90
N VAL A 763 2.37 0.75 -22.63
CA VAL A 763 1.44 1.08 -21.53
C VAL A 763 0.59 2.31 -21.88
N SER A 764 1.19 3.37 -22.45
CA SER A 764 0.45 4.56 -22.85
C SER A 764 -0.62 4.28 -23.91
N GLN A 765 -0.39 3.34 -24.83
CA GLN A 765 -1.40 2.92 -25.81
C GLN A 765 -2.54 2.13 -25.16
N VAL A 766 -2.26 1.26 -24.18
CA VAL A 766 -3.30 0.60 -23.37
C VAL A 766 -4.11 1.60 -22.55
N MET A 767 -3.46 2.53 -21.87
CA MET A 767 -4.11 3.54 -21.03
C MET A 767 -5.03 4.45 -21.85
N LYS A 768 -4.59 4.88 -23.05
CA LYS A 768 -5.41 5.61 -24.02
C LYS A 768 -6.59 4.78 -24.52
N LYS A 769 -6.38 3.52 -24.94
CA LYS A 769 -7.47 2.63 -25.42
C LYS A 769 -8.51 2.30 -24.36
N ALA A 770 -8.09 2.19 -23.09
CA ALA A 770 -9.02 2.05 -21.97
C ALA A 770 -9.75 3.35 -21.62
N GLY A 771 -9.26 4.51 -22.10
CA GLY A 771 -9.79 5.83 -21.78
C GLY A 771 -9.53 6.26 -20.33
N ILE A 772 -8.37 5.89 -19.79
CA ILE A 772 -7.91 6.33 -18.44
C ILE A 772 -6.79 7.38 -18.51
N TRP A 773 -6.34 7.76 -19.71
CA TRP A 773 -5.29 8.76 -19.92
C TRP A 773 -5.37 9.39 -21.32
N GLU A 774 -5.21 10.71 -21.40
CA GLU A 774 -5.03 11.46 -22.65
C GLU A 774 -3.74 12.31 -22.55
N GLU A 775 -3.05 12.55 -23.66
CA GLU A 775 -1.84 13.38 -23.65
C GLU A 775 -2.22 14.87 -23.56
N GLY A 776 -1.86 15.51 -22.45
CA GLY A 776 -2.15 16.93 -22.18
C GLY A 776 -3.20 17.18 -21.09
N SER A 777 -3.67 16.13 -20.39
CA SER A 777 -4.49 16.24 -19.17
C SER A 777 -3.66 16.37 -17.89
#